data_AF-A0A1H4M991-F1
#
_entry.id   AF-A0A1H4M991-F1
#
_cell.length_a   1.000
_cell.length_b   1.000
_cell.length_c   1.000
_cell.angle_alpha   90.00
_cell.angle_beta   90.00
_cell.angle_gamma   90.00
#
_symmetry.space_group_name_H-M   'P 1'
#
loop_
_entity.id
_entity.type
_entity.pdbx_description
1 polymer ?
#
loop_
_entity_poly.entity_id
_entity_poly.type
_entity_poly.pdbx_seq_one_letter_code
_entity_poly.pdbx_strand_id
1 'polypeptide(L)'
;MSSSSMTSRRTFLTVGGAGLAGVLGLATSPAASAAGGAPPGVRSAATPAGTPVPGSGGIPAGPSTFGWNPRDLLDFDPATTPWGRHLRCLLPRAERIAPFAPTQAHPDLDPAVQLSTLTIDDAGSVYEGRNQAIGQEPYVYTQRYWPYIDIWGTWHGQVLASVPDDVVKNPSAPGRDYGVIDIPNPGWTEAAHKNGARAIGGWFWPRSTTAFDEFLVQRADGGFPVGDKIVELKQYFGFDGLFINQEASITKAQVGKLFELFRYIKSIDPDFYLQYYDAVLPDSGVLDYQNELNARNLPSLGTPGDRAVDSIFINYDWPRVDPGLRNSAAAVKAAGFDPRAVGFAGVEHQKGGFRPMECFGDLAAPGKPGPLSVALFVDSEFWLDAAHRGEVHDPEGRARYRDLEQKFWSGPTGNPAESGRLEPRKPPYRSDVLNYRQWDGVAHSVVERSPYGALPIVHSFNVGVGSSFSIGGRAVSSRGWDNQGIADPSLSWQYWTEGRLAVALDETASYDSGHSLSVSGTGVLHLFKTDLRQSRAVQVEVVASPGLTLEVGVTRRSKPGRIEWRPLTRDAGASVPWAPYRGVIPADRDAVVRLSLRISGTGRLGRLSFREAGASPAPAPVRGLAVRTVGGGTDVELTWTLRSGATAYDVFQGDLWLGRTHRDAFFSPAVDLVSGRTFSVVPISAAGIRGAAAQATLA
;
A
#
# COMPACT_ATOMS: atom_id res chain seq x y z
N MET A 1 6.00 -31.41 44.41
CA MET A 1 7.47 -31.32 44.25
C MET A 1 7.87 -31.95 42.93
N SER A 2 8.04 -31.14 41.89
CA SER A 2 9.19 -31.13 40.99
C SER A 2 8.84 -30.17 39.85
N SER A 3 9.40 -28.98 39.95
CA SER A 3 9.30 -27.88 39.01
C SER A 3 10.05 -28.20 37.73
N SER A 4 9.43 -27.97 36.58
CA SER A 4 10.12 -27.90 35.29
C SER A 4 9.78 -26.55 34.67
N SER A 5 10.60 -25.57 35.02
CA SER A 5 10.63 -24.24 34.41
C SER A 5 11.02 -24.36 32.94
N MET A 6 10.09 -24.12 32.02
CA MET A 6 10.44 -23.80 30.63
C MET A 6 10.76 -22.31 30.55
N THR A 7 12.06 -22.02 30.66
CA THR A 7 12.69 -20.75 30.33
C THR A 7 12.37 -20.37 28.87
N SER A 8 11.45 -19.41 28.70
CA SER A 8 11.34 -18.62 27.47
C SER A 8 12.57 -17.71 27.39
N ARG A 9 13.44 -17.93 26.40
CA ARG A 9 14.60 -17.08 26.10
C ARG A 9 14.57 -16.65 24.64
N ARG A 10 14.49 -15.33 24.45
CA ARG A 10 15.04 -14.52 23.35
C ARG A 10 14.61 -14.88 21.93
N THR A 11 13.59 -14.18 21.45
CA THR A 11 13.43 -13.85 20.04
C THR A 11 12.94 -12.42 19.97
N PHE A 12 13.84 -11.45 19.71
CA PHE A 12 13.59 -10.14 19.06
C PHE A 12 14.79 -9.14 19.09
N LEU A 13 16.04 -9.61 19.09
CA LEU A 13 17.21 -8.69 19.01
C LEU A 13 18.25 -9.06 17.93
N THR A 14 17.93 -9.92 16.97
CA THR A 14 18.83 -10.15 15.82
C THR A 14 18.06 -10.80 14.66
N VAL A 15 17.44 -9.99 13.82
CA VAL A 15 17.18 -10.35 12.41
C VAL A 15 17.69 -9.18 11.59
N GLY A 16 18.83 -9.41 10.96
CA GLY A 16 19.66 -8.40 10.32
C GLY A 16 21.07 -8.96 10.21
N GLY A 17 21.33 -9.70 9.13
CA GLY A 17 22.67 -10.11 8.73
C GLY A 17 23.06 -11.57 9.06
N ALA A 18 23.05 -12.42 8.04
CA ALA A 18 24.19 -13.25 7.65
C ALA A 18 23.85 -14.10 6.41
N GLY A 19 24.14 -13.57 5.23
CA GLY A 19 24.45 -14.39 4.07
C GLY A 19 25.86 -14.98 4.22
N LEU A 20 26.06 -16.22 3.79
CA LEU A 20 27.38 -16.82 3.66
C LEU A 20 27.50 -17.49 2.30
N ALA A 21 28.34 -16.88 1.45
CA ALA A 21 28.80 -17.39 0.18
C ALA A 21 29.91 -18.44 0.37
N GLY A 22 30.04 -19.39 -0.57
CA GLY A 22 31.19 -20.29 -0.60
C GLY A 22 31.22 -21.36 -1.70
N VAL A 23 31.78 -20.96 -2.85
CA VAL A 23 32.69 -21.74 -3.75
C VAL A 23 32.11 -22.67 -4.85
N LEU A 24 32.09 -22.10 -6.07
CA LEU A 24 32.63 -22.57 -7.38
C LEU A 24 32.58 -24.06 -7.80
N GLY A 25 32.00 -24.27 -9.00
CA GLY A 25 32.70 -24.99 -10.08
C GLY A 25 31.89 -26.02 -10.86
N LEU A 26 31.40 -25.66 -12.06
CA LEU A 26 31.70 -26.27 -13.37
C LEU A 26 30.59 -26.02 -14.40
N ALA A 27 31.03 -25.71 -15.61
CA ALA A 27 30.26 -25.26 -16.77
C ALA A 27 29.30 -26.31 -17.35
N THR A 28 28.23 -25.85 -18.00
CA THR A 28 27.86 -26.27 -19.37
C THR A 28 26.85 -25.26 -19.96
N SER A 29 27.13 -24.75 -21.16
CA SER A 29 26.15 -24.06 -22.00
C SER A 29 25.03 -25.04 -22.39
N PRO A 30 23.81 -24.58 -22.73
CA PRO A 30 23.56 -24.29 -24.14
C PRO A 30 22.54 -23.18 -24.46
N ALA A 31 22.69 -22.70 -25.70
CA ALA A 31 21.67 -22.32 -26.68
C ALA A 31 20.75 -21.09 -26.41
N ALA A 32 20.97 -20.11 -27.29
CA ALA A 32 20.12 -18.97 -27.57
C ALA A 32 18.69 -19.38 -28.01
N SER A 33 17.71 -18.58 -27.59
CA SER A 33 16.49 -18.34 -28.36
C SER A 33 16.01 -16.91 -28.16
N ALA A 34 15.41 -16.36 -29.21
CA ALA A 34 15.29 -14.95 -29.51
C ALA A 34 13.97 -14.30 -29.08
N ALA A 35 13.99 -13.01 -28.76
CA ALA A 35 12.96 -11.96 -28.97
C ALA A 35 13.29 -10.75 -28.06
N GLY A 36 13.09 -9.47 -28.38
CA GLY A 36 12.59 -8.80 -29.58
C GLY A 36 13.17 -7.38 -29.61
N GLY A 37 13.45 -6.87 -30.80
CA GLY A 37 14.10 -5.57 -31.00
C GLY A 37 13.26 -4.38 -30.53
N ALA A 38 13.90 -3.46 -29.82
CA ALA A 38 13.32 -2.16 -29.48
C ALA A 38 12.98 -1.36 -30.76
N PRO A 39 11.85 -0.65 -30.82
CA PRO A 39 11.50 0.18 -31.96
C PRO A 39 12.46 1.39 -32.08
N PRO A 40 12.76 1.85 -33.32
CA PRO A 40 13.69 2.95 -33.54
C PRO A 40 13.08 4.27 -33.05
N GLY A 41 13.77 4.96 -32.13
CA GLY A 41 13.40 6.30 -31.65
C GLY A 41 13.55 6.54 -30.15
N VAL A 42 13.79 5.51 -29.34
CA VAL A 42 14.06 5.66 -27.90
C VAL A 42 15.54 5.99 -27.70
N ARG A 43 15.85 7.19 -27.21
CA ARG A 43 17.22 7.49 -26.77
C ARG A 43 17.50 6.69 -25.50
N SER A 44 18.42 5.73 -25.57
CA SER A 44 19.04 5.18 -24.37
C SER A 44 19.81 6.31 -23.70
N ALA A 45 19.53 6.59 -22.43
CA ALA A 45 20.51 7.26 -21.60
C ALA A 45 21.77 6.37 -21.57
N ALA A 46 22.95 6.98 -21.44
CA ALA A 46 24.14 6.23 -21.08
C ALA A 46 23.83 5.46 -19.78
N THR A 47 24.08 4.15 -19.77
CA THR A 47 24.01 3.35 -18.55
C THR A 47 24.89 4.03 -17.50
N PRO A 48 24.35 4.52 -16.37
CA PRO A 48 25.19 5.01 -15.30
C PRO A 48 26.16 3.88 -14.89
N ALA A 49 27.38 4.26 -14.51
CA ALA A 49 28.35 3.34 -13.94
C ALA A 49 27.68 2.53 -12.81
N GLY A 50 27.58 1.21 -13.00
CA GLY A 50 27.10 0.21 -12.03
C GLY A 50 25.81 0.58 -11.31
N THR A 51 24.66 0.08 -11.79
CA THR A 51 23.44 0.03 -10.97
C THR A 51 23.81 -0.53 -9.58
N PRO A 52 23.55 0.19 -8.47
CA PRO A 52 23.89 -0.30 -7.15
C PRO A 52 23.29 -1.69 -6.94
N VAL A 53 24.09 -2.63 -6.42
CA VAL A 53 23.60 -3.95 -6.04
C VAL A 53 22.74 -3.76 -4.79
N PRO A 54 21.44 -4.06 -4.81
CA PRO A 54 20.60 -3.86 -3.63
C PRO A 54 20.99 -4.86 -2.53
N GLY A 55 20.91 -4.44 -1.27
CA GLY A 55 21.55 -5.13 -0.14
C GLY A 55 23.02 -4.74 0.13
N SER A 56 23.58 -3.79 -0.65
CA SER A 56 24.89 -3.17 -0.35
C SER A 56 24.85 -2.14 0.80
N GLY A 57 23.63 -1.78 1.23
CA GLY A 57 23.34 -0.79 2.27
C GLY A 57 23.60 0.67 1.86
N GLY A 58 23.12 1.64 2.67
CA GLY A 58 23.39 3.08 2.56
C GLY A 58 22.16 3.96 2.48
N ILE A 59 22.36 5.28 2.40
CA ILE A 59 21.29 6.26 2.16
C ILE A 59 21.50 6.80 0.74
N PRO A 60 20.57 6.56 -0.20
CA PRO A 60 20.66 7.08 -1.55
C PRO A 60 20.51 8.60 -1.55
N ALA A 61 21.07 9.24 -2.58
CA ALA A 61 20.84 10.65 -2.79
C ALA A 61 19.34 10.95 -2.93
N GLY A 62 18.91 12.06 -2.33
CA GLY A 62 17.54 12.57 -2.44
C GLY A 62 16.66 12.34 -1.20
N PRO A 63 15.33 12.55 -1.36
CA PRO A 63 14.36 12.43 -0.27
C PRO A 63 14.32 11.03 0.34
N SER A 64 14.50 10.96 1.66
CA SER A 64 14.26 9.75 2.44
C SER A 64 13.64 10.07 3.80
N THR A 65 12.76 9.20 4.27
CA THR A 65 12.24 9.22 5.65
C THR A 65 13.30 8.72 6.62
N PHE A 66 13.12 9.01 7.90
CA PHE A 66 14.00 8.59 8.98
C PHE A 66 13.21 8.43 10.29
N GLY A 67 13.80 7.76 11.26
CA GLY A 67 13.22 7.57 12.58
C GLY A 67 13.33 8.82 13.46
N TRP A 68 12.41 8.94 14.41
CA TRP A 68 12.28 10.10 15.29
C TRP A 68 12.35 9.67 16.77
N ASN A 69 13.24 10.32 17.51
CA ASN A 69 13.26 10.36 18.97
C ASN A 69 12.76 11.73 19.47
N PRO A 70 12.58 11.93 20.78
CA PRO A 70 11.99 13.16 21.31
C PRO A 70 12.70 14.44 20.88
N ARG A 71 14.05 14.42 20.80
CA ARG A 71 14.83 15.56 20.32
C ARG A 71 14.53 15.87 18.86
N ASP A 72 14.53 14.85 17.99
CA ASP A 72 14.22 15.02 16.56
C ASP A 72 12.80 15.57 16.37
N LEU A 73 11.83 15.13 17.20
CA LEU A 73 10.46 15.63 17.19
C LEU A 73 10.40 17.11 17.61
N LEU A 74 11.10 17.49 18.67
CA LEU A 74 11.12 18.86 19.16
C LEU A 74 11.83 19.81 18.18
N ASP A 75 12.83 19.32 17.46
CA ASP A 75 13.57 20.05 16.42
C ASP A 75 12.84 20.05 15.06
N PHE A 76 11.78 19.26 14.90
CA PHE A 76 10.99 19.22 13.66
C PHE A 76 10.41 20.61 13.36
N ASP A 77 10.71 21.11 12.16
CA ASP A 77 10.13 22.32 11.61
C ASP A 77 9.75 22.07 10.13
N PRO A 78 8.45 22.17 9.78
CA PRO A 78 7.97 22.05 8.40
C PRO A 78 8.74 22.86 7.34
N ALA A 79 9.30 24.01 7.71
CA ALA A 79 9.98 24.92 6.80
C ALA A 79 11.43 24.52 6.50
N THR A 80 12.09 23.86 7.46
CA THR A 80 13.52 23.55 7.39
C THR A 80 13.83 22.05 7.33
N THR A 81 12.82 21.20 7.59
CA THR A 81 12.96 19.74 7.51
C THR A 81 13.48 19.33 6.12
N PRO A 82 14.65 18.66 6.04
CA PRO A 82 15.23 18.24 4.77
C PRO A 82 14.24 17.42 3.95
N TRP A 83 14.09 17.80 2.69
CA TRP A 83 13.17 17.14 1.75
C TRP A 83 11.70 17.05 2.20
N GLY A 84 11.29 17.75 3.26
CA GLY A 84 9.95 17.61 3.85
C GLY A 84 8.84 17.71 2.81
N ARG A 85 8.95 18.67 1.88
CA ARG A 85 8.05 18.87 0.74
C ARG A 85 7.84 17.63 -0.14
N HIS A 86 8.89 16.83 -0.33
CA HIS A 86 8.90 15.63 -1.16
C HIS A 86 8.33 14.42 -0.43
N LEU A 87 8.17 14.49 0.89
CA LEU A 87 7.76 13.35 1.71
C LEU A 87 6.30 13.47 2.19
N ARG A 88 5.54 14.49 1.75
CA ARG A 88 4.13 14.70 2.14
C ARG A 88 3.18 13.87 1.29
N CYS A 89 2.13 13.33 1.90
CA CYS A 89 0.91 12.97 1.21
C CYS A 89 -0.01 14.21 1.17
N LEU A 90 -0.36 14.66 -0.04
CA LEU A 90 -1.30 15.79 -0.23
C LEU A 90 -2.70 15.32 -0.64
N LEU A 91 -2.91 14.01 -0.71
CA LEU A 91 -4.19 13.43 -1.08
C LEU A 91 -5.04 13.23 0.18
N PRO A 92 -6.27 13.76 0.24
CA PRO A 92 -7.17 13.41 1.33
C PRO A 92 -7.54 11.92 1.24
N ARG A 93 -7.79 11.30 2.39
CA ARG A 93 -8.31 9.93 2.45
C ARG A 93 -9.70 9.88 1.80
N ALA A 94 -9.85 9.05 0.76
CA ALA A 94 -11.09 8.90 0.02
C ALA A 94 -12.20 8.32 0.91
N GLU A 95 -13.43 8.77 0.69
CA GLU A 95 -14.59 8.18 1.32
C GLU A 95 -14.91 6.82 0.69
N ARG A 96 -15.24 5.84 1.54
CA ARG A 96 -15.72 4.52 1.11
C ARG A 96 -17.24 4.54 1.00
N ILE A 97 -17.77 3.96 -0.07
CA ILE A 97 -19.22 3.79 -0.21
C ILE A 97 -19.76 2.85 0.88
N ALA A 98 -21.03 3.02 1.23
CA ALA A 98 -21.70 2.11 2.16
C ALA A 98 -21.73 0.67 1.61
N PRO A 99 -21.61 -0.35 2.47
CA PRO A 99 -21.76 -1.74 2.06
C PRO A 99 -23.10 -1.99 1.35
N PHE A 100 -23.07 -2.82 0.31
CA PHE A 100 -24.26 -3.29 -0.39
C PHE A 100 -24.07 -4.77 -0.72
N ALA A 101 -24.59 -5.63 0.17
CA ALA A 101 -24.42 -7.07 0.13
C ALA A 101 -24.72 -7.72 -1.24
N PRO A 102 -25.79 -7.35 -1.98
CA PRO A 102 -26.15 -8.04 -3.22
C PRO A 102 -25.11 -7.98 -4.35
N THR A 103 -24.11 -7.10 -4.27
CA THR A 103 -23.01 -7.02 -5.25
C THR A 103 -21.64 -7.34 -4.65
N GLN A 104 -21.60 -7.88 -3.44
CA GLN A 104 -20.36 -8.39 -2.85
C GLN A 104 -19.94 -9.69 -3.53
N ALA A 105 -18.63 -9.98 -3.51
CA ALA A 105 -18.15 -11.30 -3.91
C ALA A 105 -18.78 -12.41 -3.05
N HIS A 106 -18.92 -12.12 -1.74
CA HIS A 106 -19.71 -12.91 -0.80
C HIS A 106 -20.81 -12.05 -0.15
N PRO A 107 -22.08 -12.18 -0.56
CA PRO A 107 -23.19 -11.41 0.02
C PRO A 107 -23.42 -11.64 1.52
N ASP A 108 -23.06 -12.83 2.02
CA ASP A 108 -23.33 -13.24 3.40
C ASP A 108 -22.18 -12.92 4.37
N LEU A 109 -21.14 -12.22 3.92
CA LEU A 109 -20.09 -11.73 4.80
C LEU A 109 -20.53 -10.48 5.56
N ASP A 110 -20.15 -10.42 6.83
CA ASP A 110 -20.41 -9.27 7.71
C ASP A 110 -19.47 -8.10 7.36
N PRO A 111 -19.99 -6.97 6.84
CA PRO A 111 -19.15 -5.85 6.46
C PRO A 111 -18.48 -5.15 7.66
N ALA A 112 -18.91 -5.42 8.90
CA ALA A 112 -18.33 -4.84 10.10
C ALA A 112 -16.95 -5.44 10.45
N VAL A 113 -16.60 -6.61 9.94
CA VAL A 113 -15.26 -7.21 10.13
C VAL A 113 -14.24 -6.38 9.33
N GLN A 114 -13.25 -5.83 10.02
CA GLN A 114 -12.20 -5.01 9.45
C GLN A 114 -10.87 -5.76 9.35
N LEU A 115 -9.97 -5.19 8.55
CA LEU A 115 -8.60 -5.66 8.42
C LEU A 115 -7.59 -4.55 8.77
N SER A 116 -6.67 -4.86 9.68
CA SER A 116 -5.42 -4.10 9.85
C SER A 116 -4.24 -4.89 9.25
N THR A 117 -3.32 -4.25 8.55
CA THR A 117 -2.09 -4.89 8.08
C THR A 117 -0.86 -4.11 8.53
N LEU A 118 0.17 -4.86 8.92
CA LEU A 118 1.51 -4.35 9.10
C LEU A 118 2.36 -4.91 7.96
N THR A 119 2.72 -4.05 7.00
CA THR A 119 3.47 -4.43 5.77
C THR A 119 4.78 -3.64 5.63
N ILE A 120 5.87 -4.28 5.19
CA ILE A 120 7.16 -3.59 4.99
C ILE A 120 7.01 -2.63 3.82
N ASP A 121 7.39 -1.37 4.02
CA ASP A 121 7.26 -0.29 3.05
C ASP A 121 8.60 0.32 2.62
N ASP A 122 9.70 -0.26 3.10
CA ASP A 122 11.08 0.08 2.77
C ASP A 122 11.69 -0.86 1.71
N ALA A 123 11.07 -2.02 1.44
CA ALA A 123 11.60 -3.04 0.52
C ALA A 123 11.61 -2.65 -0.97
N GLY A 124 11.14 -1.45 -1.33
CA GLY A 124 11.30 -0.82 -2.66
C GLY A 124 12.27 0.37 -2.67
N SER A 125 12.74 0.77 -1.49
CA SER A 125 13.94 1.57 -1.34
C SER A 125 15.12 0.63 -1.50
N VAL A 126 16.18 1.06 -2.18
CA VAL A 126 17.35 0.21 -2.46
C VAL A 126 18.06 -0.24 -1.15
N TYR A 127 17.62 0.21 0.04
CA TYR A 127 18.32 0.09 1.32
C TYR A 127 17.40 0.02 2.55
N GLU A 128 17.60 -0.99 3.40
CA GLU A 128 16.89 -1.18 4.67
C GLU A 128 17.07 0.00 5.64
N GLY A 129 15.96 0.46 6.24
CA GLY A 129 15.97 1.38 7.38
C GLY A 129 15.70 2.86 7.08
N ARG A 130 15.62 3.28 5.81
CA ARG A 130 15.05 4.59 5.39
C ARG A 130 14.23 4.42 4.11
N ASN A 131 13.08 5.10 4.01
CA ASN A 131 12.18 4.91 2.87
C ASN A 131 12.33 6.06 1.89
N GLN A 132 12.42 5.76 0.59
CA GLN A 132 12.33 6.78 -0.45
C GLN A 132 10.88 6.96 -0.91
N ALA A 133 10.54 8.20 -1.25
CA ALA A 133 9.28 8.54 -1.89
C ALA A 133 9.07 7.86 -3.25
N ILE A 134 10.16 7.65 -3.98
CA ILE A 134 10.20 7.05 -5.31
C ILE A 134 11.39 6.10 -5.30
N GLY A 135 11.13 4.81 -5.49
CA GLY A 135 12.09 3.73 -5.42
C GLY A 135 12.65 3.33 -6.78
N GLN A 136 13.40 2.23 -6.78
CA GLN A 136 13.88 1.56 -7.99
C GLN A 136 13.06 0.27 -8.19
N GLU A 137 12.83 -0.15 -9.43
CA GLU A 137 12.05 -1.37 -9.74
C GLU A 137 12.46 -2.64 -8.96
N PRO A 138 13.74 -2.99 -8.79
CA PRO A 138 14.12 -4.22 -8.12
C PRO A 138 13.64 -4.21 -6.66
N TYR A 139 13.24 -5.37 -6.12
CA TYR A 139 12.82 -5.61 -4.72
C TYR A 139 11.42 -5.11 -4.32
N VAL A 140 10.76 -4.31 -5.16
CA VAL A 140 9.54 -3.60 -4.80
C VAL A 140 8.34 -4.54 -4.70
N TYR A 141 7.80 -4.66 -3.50
CA TYR A 141 6.41 -5.04 -3.30
C TYR A 141 5.52 -3.79 -3.46
N THR A 142 4.44 -3.91 -4.23
CA THR A 142 3.38 -2.88 -4.29
C THR A 142 2.04 -3.49 -3.91
N GLN A 143 1.31 -2.82 -3.01
CA GLN A 143 0.01 -3.32 -2.53
C GLN A 143 -1.11 -3.03 -3.54
N ARG A 144 -1.85 -4.08 -3.92
CA ARG A 144 -2.96 -4.02 -4.89
C ARG A 144 -4.33 -4.30 -4.29
N TYR A 145 -4.39 -4.83 -3.06
CA TYR A 145 -5.60 -5.36 -2.43
C TYR A 145 -6.17 -4.45 -1.35
N TRP A 146 -5.97 -3.13 -1.51
CA TRP A 146 -6.58 -2.08 -0.70
C TRP A 146 -8.11 -2.18 -0.47
N PRO A 147 -8.93 -2.78 -1.37
CA PRO A 147 -10.34 -3.01 -1.07
C PRO A 147 -10.57 -3.83 0.20
N TYR A 148 -9.63 -4.66 0.64
CA TYR A 148 -9.80 -5.45 1.86
C TYR A 148 -9.18 -4.80 3.09
N ILE A 149 -8.32 -3.80 2.93
CA ILE A 149 -7.52 -3.21 4.02
C ILE A 149 -8.24 -1.99 4.59
N ASP A 150 -8.54 -1.95 5.88
CA ASP A 150 -9.14 -0.79 6.55
C ASP A 150 -8.06 0.10 7.20
N ILE A 151 -7.03 -0.54 7.75
CA ILE A 151 -5.87 0.11 8.35
C ILE A 151 -4.61 -0.57 7.78
N TRP A 152 -3.68 0.23 7.30
CA TRP A 152 -2.36 -0.20 6.89
C TRP A 152 -1.32 0.56 7.70
N GLY A 153 -0.23 -0.09 8.09
CA GLY A 153 0.88 0.59 8.73
C GLY A 153 2.20 -0.14 8.70
N THR A 154 3.18 0.52 9.30
CA THR A 154 4.57 0.05 9.47
C THR A 154 4.84 -0.31 10.93
N TRP A 155 5.90 -1.11 11.17
CA TRP A 155 6.33 -1.50 12.54
C TRP A 155 7.85 -1.62 12.69
N HIS A 156 8.60 -1.62 11.57
CA HIS A 156 10.00 -1.99 11.55
C HIS A 156 10.92 -0.92 12.17
N GLY A 157 10.43 0.30 12.38
CA GLY A 157 11.27 1.43 12.74
C GLY A 157 12.11 1.92 11.56
N GLN A 158 12.69 3.11 11.71
CA GLN A 158 13.64 3.68 10.76
C GLN A 158 14.89 4.16 11.49
N VAL A 159 16.03 4.13 10.81
CA VAL A 159 17.30 4.64 11.36
C VAL A 159 17.20 6.15 11.56
N LEU A 160 17.80 6.67 12.63
CA LEU A 160 17.77 8.10 12.94
C LEU A 160 18.44 8.91 11.83
N ALA A 161 18.02 10.17 11.66
CA ALA A 161 18.63 11.12 10.72
C ALA A 161 20.14 11.29 10.94
N SER A 162 20.57 11.22 12.20
CA SER A 162 21.96 11.40 12.64
C SER A 162 22.89 10.22 12.35
N VAL A 163 22.36 9.04 11.99
CA VAL A 163 23.20 7.87 11.68
C VAL A 163 23.95 8.13 10.37
N PRO A 164 25.30 8.07 10.37
CA PRO A 164 26.10 8.28 9.16
C PRO A 164 25.80 7.25 8.06
N ASP A 165 25.88 7.67 6.80
CA ASP A 165 25.59 6.82 5.64
C ASP A 165 26.39 5.52 5.64
N ASP A 166 27.67 5.55 6.01
CA ASP A 166 28.55 4.37 6.07
C ASP A 166 28.13 3.38 7.18
N VAL A 167 27.48 3.85 8.24
CA VAL A 167 26.89 3.00 9.28
C VAL A 167 25.56 2.40 8.81
N VAL A 168 24.73 3.16 8.09
CA VAL A 168 23.51 2.63 7.47
C VAL A 168 23.85 1.52 6.45
N LYS A 169 25.01 1.61 5.79
CA LYS A 169 25.49 0.59 4.84
C LYS A 169 25.70 -0.79 5.43
N ASN A 170 26.01 -0.86 6.72
CA ASN A 170 26.33 -2.12 7.37
C ASN A 170 25.25 -2.41 8.42
N PRO A 171 24.31 -3.33 8.15
CA PRO A 171 23.24 -3.66 9.10
C PRO A 171 23.72 -4.07 10.50
N SER A 172 24.96 -4.57 10.58
CA SER A 172 25.61 -5.02 11.82
C SER A 172 26.55 -3.99 12.43
N ALA A 173 26.65 -2.78 11.86
CA ALA A 173 27.53 -1.74 12.40
C ALA A 173 27.03 -1.25 13.77
N PRO A 174 27.94 -1.06 14.74
CA PRO A 174 27.59 -0.39 15.98
C PRO A 174 27.16 1.06 15.69
N GLY A 175 26.14 1.55 16.41
CA GLY A 175 25.62 2.90 16.21
C GLY A 175 24.62 3.04 15.06
N ARG A 176 24.14 1.93 14.46
CA ARG A 176 22.97 1.93 13.56
C ARG A 176 21.69 2.10 14.37
N ASP A 177 21.54 3.27 14.96
CA ASP A 177 20.48 3.56 15.91
C ASP A 177 19.14 3.88 15.22
N TYR A 178 18.05 3.36 15.78
CA TYR A 178 16.70 3.54 15.26
C TYR A 178 15.90 4.51 16.13
N GLY A 179 15.03 5.28 15.49
CA GLY A 179 14.02 6.06 16.19
C GLY A 179 12.94 5.18 16.80
N VAL A 180 12.31 5.67 17.87
CA VAL A 180 11.11 5.03 18.42
C VAL A 180 9.94 5.21 17.44
N ILE A 181 9.78 6.40 16.86
CA ILE A 181 8.73 6.67 15.88
C ILE A 181 9.28 6.57 14.46
N ASP A 182 8.53 5.97 13.56
CA ASP A 182 8.73 6.06 12.12
C ASP A 182 7.46 6.57 11.44
N ILE A 183 7.64 7.30 10.35
CA ILE A 183 6.53 7.73 9.49
C ILE A 183 6.46 6.82 8.27
N PRO A 184 5.24 6.54 7.77
CA PRO A 184 5.08 5.66 6.61
C PRO A 184 5.69 6.30 5.35
N ASN A 185 6.08 5.43 4.42
CA ASN A 185 6.40 5.82 3.06
C ASN A 185 5.20 6.59 2.49
N PRO A 186 5.42 7.79 1.96
CA PRO A 186 4.30 8.63 1.60
C PRO A 186 3.64 8.21 0.28
N GLY A 187 4.32 7.46 -0.59
CA GLY A 187 3.67 6.81 -1.74
C GLY A 187 2.67 5.74 -1.29
N TRP A 188 2.98 5.02 -0.21
CA TRP A 188 2.04 4.08 0.40
C TRP A 188 0.88 4.78 1.09
N THR A 189 1.14 5.91 1.77
CA THR A 189 0.10 6.78 2.34
C THR A 189 -0.84 7.29 1.24
N GLU A 190 -0.31 7.77 0.12
CA GLU A 190 -1.09 8.18 -1.06
C GLU A 190 -1.95 7.03 -1.60
N ALA A 191 -1.41 5.80 -1.68
CA ALA A 191 -2.17 4.63 -2.12
C ALA A 191 -3.28 4.22 -1.14
N ALA A 192 -3.00 4.20 0.16
CA ALA A 192 -4.00 3.96 1.19
C ALA A 192 -5.14 4.98 1.10
N HIS A 193 -4.80 6.27 0.99
CA HIS A 193 -5.76 7.36 0.90
C HIS A 193 -6.63 7.30 -0.35
N LYS A 194 -6.07 7.01 -1.53
CA LYS A 194 -6.86 6.80 -2.76
C LYS A 194 -7.90 5.68 -2.64
N ASN A 195 -7.67 4.72 -1.74
CA ASN A 195 -8.57 3.59 -1.48
C ASN A 195 -9.37 3.74 -0.17
N GLY A 196 -9.26 4.88 0.52
CA GLY A 196 -9.96 5.17 1.77
C GLY A 196 -9.49 4.36 2.98
N ALA A 197 -8.32 3.70 2.90
CA ALA A 197 -7.69 3.06 4.04
C ALA A 197 -6.94 4.09 4.89
N ARG A 198 -6.76 3.79 6.19
CA ARG A 198 -5.83 4.53 7.05
C ARG A 198 -4.39 4.10 6.77
N ALA A 199 -3.47 5.04 6.80
CA ALA A 199 -2.03 4.81 6.80
C ALA A 199 -1.43 5.27 8.14
N ILE A 200 -0.86 4.35 8.92
CA ILE A 200 -0.25 4.66 10.22
C ILE A 200 1.24 4.36 10.22
N GLY A 201 2.02 5.19 10.91
CA GLY A 201 3.43 4.92 11.18
C GLY A 201 3.62 3.97 12.34
N GLY A 202 4.87 3.70 12.71
CA GLY A 202 5.23 2.86 13.85
C GLY A 202 5.66 3.67 15.07
N TRP A 203 5.33 3.17 16.25
CA TRP A 203 6.05 3.39 17.50
C TRP A 203 6.62 2.04 17.92
N PHE A 204 7.94 1.91 18.07
CA PHE A 204 8.57 0.67 18.49
C PHE A 204 9.57 0.92 19.62
N TRP A 205 9.21 0.40 20.79
CA TRP A 205 10.02 0.43 22.00
C TRP A 205 10.48 -1.00 22.36
N PRO A 206 11.72 -1.24 22.80
CA PRO A 206 12.72 -0.27 23.26
C PRO A 206 13.66 0.28 22.17
N ARG A 207 14.32 1.40 22.50
CA ARG A 207 15.46 1.96 21.75
C ARG A 207 16.61 2.31 22.70
N SER A 208 17.83 2.11 22.24
CA SER A 208 19.06 2.35 23.02
C SER A 208 19.43 3.82 23.17
N THR A 209 18.91 4.69 22.30
CA THR A 209 19.37 6.08 22.13
C THR A 209 18.53 7.14 22.81
N THR A 210 17.47 6.75 23.52
CA THR A 210 16.59 7.70 24.18
C THR A 210 16.02 7.13 25.47
N ALA A 211 15.87 7.98 26.50
CA ALA A 211 15.18 7.60 27.71
C ALA A 211 13.67 7.74 27.53
N PHE A 212 12.90 6.79 28.05
CA PHE A 212 11.43 6.78 27.90
C PHE A 212 10.77 8.07 28.44
N ASP A 213 11.30 8.61 29.55
CA ASP A 213 10.77 9.82 30.18
C ASP A 213 10.86 11.08 29.30
N GLU A 214 11.74 11.09 28.29
CA GLU A 214 11.83 12.20 27.34
C GLU A 214 10.56 12.33 26.48
N PHE A 215 9.85 11.24 26.20
CA PHE A 215 8.53 11.29 25.54
C PHE A 215 7.42 11.83 26.45
N LEU A 216 7.61 11.70 27.77
CA LEU A 216 6.57 11.93 28.78
C LEU A 216 6.70 13.30 29.46
N VAL A 217 7.56 14.18 28.95
CA VAL A 217 7.69 15.55 29.46
C VAL A 217 6.34 16.25 29.32
N GLN A 218 5.81 16.72 30.44
CA GLN A 218 4.55 17.44 30.52
C GLN A 218 4.80 18.84 31.08
N ARG A 219 4.26 19.84 30.41
CA ARG A 219 4.29 21.24 30.82
C ARG A 219 3.32 21.46 31.99
N ALA A 220 3.49 22.57 32.72
CA ALA A 220 2.66 22.89 33.88
C ALA A 220 1.17 23.11 33.54
N ASP A 221 0.85 23.40 32.28
CA ASP A 221 -0.52 23.52 31.76
C ASP A 221 -1.14 22.17 31.35
N GLY A 222 -0.43 21.06 31.57
CA GLY A 222 -0.87 19.70 31.22
C GLY A 222 -0.51 19.27 29.80
N GLY A 223 0.06 20.16 28.99
CA GLY A 223 0.43 19.84 27.60
C GLY A 223 1.70 19.01 27.47
N PHE A 224 1.76 18.14 26.45
CA PHE A 224 2.94 17.34 26.13
C PHE A 224 3.62 17.89 24.86
N PRO A 225 4.82 18.51 24.95
CA PRO A 225 5.51 19.04 23.77
C PRO A 225 5.79 17.99 22.68
N VAL A 226 6.13 16.76 23.09
CA VAL A 226 6.29 15.65 22.15
C VAL A 226 4.95 15.26 21.52
N GLY A 227 3.85 15.31 22.27
CA GLY A 227 2.50 15.09 21.75
C GLY A 227 2.11 16.14 20.71
N ASP A 228 2.40 17.41 20.96
CA ASP A 228 2.18 18.52 20.01
C ASP A 228 2.91 18.23 18.69
N LYS A 229 4.17 17.79 18.76
CA LYS A 229 5.00 17.48 17.58
C LYS A 229 4.57 16.21 16.84
N ILE A 230 4.07 15.19 17.53
CA ILE A 230 3.50 14.00 16.89
C ILE A 230 2.27 14.38 16.05
N VAL A 231 1.40 15.26 16.57
CA VAL A 231 0.26 15.80 15.80
C VAL A 231 0.74 16.66 14.63
N GLU A 232 1.75 17.51 14.82
CA GLU A 232 2.33 18.33 13.75
C GLU A 232 2.92 17.47 12.61
N LEU A 233 3.62 16.38 12.94
CA LEU A 233 4.12 15.40 11.96
C LEU A 233 2.98 14.81 11.13
N LYS A 234 1.90 14.35 11.78
CA LYS A 234 0.72 13.80 11.11
C LYS A 234 0.14 14.82 10.13
N GLN A 235 -0.06 16.06 10.57
CA GLN A 235 -0.63 17.13 9.76
C GLN A 235 0.25 17.50 8.56
N TYR A 236 1.58 17.51 8.74
CA TYR A 236 2.50 17.90 7.68
C TYR A 236 2.73 16.78 6.65
N PHE A 237 2.96 15.54 7.10
CA PHE A 237 3.23 14.40 6.23
C PHE A 237 1.97 13.70 5.73
N GLY A 238 0.82 13.92 6.37
CA GLY A 238 -0.49 13.51 5.88
C GLY A 238 -0.84 12.04 6.12
N PHE A 239 -0.24 11.38 7.11
CA PHE A 239 -0.65 10.04 7.55
C PHE A 239 -1.76 10.13 8.62
N ASP A 240 -2.27 8.99 9.13
CA ASP A 240 -3.46 8.95 9.98
C ASP A 240 -3.20 8.71 11.47
N GLY A 241 -2.02 8.21 11.84
CA GLY A 241 -1.68 7.94 13.25
C GLY A 241 -0.55 6.92 13.43
N LEU A 242 -0.56 6.14 14.52
CA LEU A 242 0.54 5.23 14.88
C LEU A 242 0.06 3.85 15.34
N PHE A 243 0.84 2.83 14.96
CA PHE A 243 0.83 1.51 15.59
C PHE A 243 1.79 1.52 16.79
N ILE A 244 1.27 1.30 18.00
CA ILE A 244 2.03 1.35 19.25
C ILE A 244 2.52 -0.04 19.62
N ASN A 245 3.76 -0.33 19.23
CA ASN A 245 4.48 -1.56 19.54
C ASN A 245 5.39 -1.38 20.78
N GLN A 246 4.79 -1.48 21.97
CA GLN A 246 5.48 -1.31 23.24
C GLN A 246 6.04 -2.65 23.76
N GLU A 247 7.16 -3.11 23.19
CA GLU A 247 7.73 -4.46 23.40
C GLU A 247 8.72 -4.57 24.57
N ALA A 248 8.73 -3.58 25.47
CA ALA A 248 9.51 -3.65 26.70
C ALA A 248 8.80 -2.96 27.86
N SER A 249 8.90 -3.61 29.03
CA SER A 249 8.36 -3.09 30.28
C SER A 249 8.91 -1.71 30.60
N ILE A 250 8.03 -0.88 31.15
CA ILE A 250 8.30 0.46 31.70
C ILE A 250 7.73 0.50 33.12
N THR A 251 8.00 1.57 33.86
CA THR A 251 7.45 1.71 35.21
C THR A 251 5.94 1.97 35.16
N LYS A 252 5.23 1.65 36.25
CA LYS A 252 3.82 2.01 36.42
C LYS A 252 3.54 3.50 36.23
N ALA A 253 4.45 4.37 36.68
CA ALA A 253 4.32 5.81 36.49
C ALA A 253 4.45 6.20 35.02
N GLN A 254 5.39 5.59 34.30
CA GLN A 254 5.62 5.83 32.87
C GLN A 254 4.43 5.39 32.03
N VAL A 255 3.88 4.19 32.26
CA VAL A 255 2.70 3.74 31.49
C VAL A 255 1.48 4.61 31.76
N GLY A 256 1.27 5.07 33.01
CA GLY A 256 0.20 6.01 33.33
C GLY A 256 0.30 7.30 32.50
N LYS A 257 1.50 7.91 32.50
CA LYS A 257 1.78 9.11 31.69
C LYS A 257 1.72 8.86 30.18
N LEU A 258 2.09 7.67 29.71
CA LEU A 258 1.98 7.32 28.28
C LEU A 258 0.52 7.38 27.81
N PHE A 259 -0.41 6.82 28.59
CA PHE A 259 -1.83 6.88 28.26
C PHE A 259 -2.44 8.28 28.47
N GLU A 260 -1.85 9.12 29.31
CA GLU A 260 -2.18 10.56 29.36
C GLU A 260 -1.70 11.29 28.10
N LEU A 261 -0.48 11.01 27.62
CA LEU A 261 0.03 11.52 26.35
C LEU A 261 -0.87 11.11 25.17
N PHE A 262 -1.32 9.86 25.11
CA PHE A 262 -2.23 9.41 24.06
C PHE A 262 -3.58 10.14 24.09
N ARG A 263 -4.18 10.32 25.28
CA ARG A 263 -5.39 11.16 25.42
C ARG A 263 -5.13 12.60 25.01
N TYR A 264 -3.97 13.15 25.36
CA TYR A 264 -3.60 14.51 24.97
C TYR A 264 -3.51 14.65 23.44
N ILE A 265 -2.82 13.73 22.75
CA ILE A 265 -2.77 13.68 21.28
C ILE A 265 -4.19 13.66 20.70
N LYS A 266 -5.07 12.79 21.21
CA LYS A 266 -6.46 12.70 20.75
C LYS A 266 -7.31 13.93 21.11
N SER A 267 -6.95 14.68 22.15
CA SER A 267 -7.63 15.93 22.50
C SER A 267 -7.32 17.07 21.53
N ILE A 268 -6.13 17.04 20.92
CA ILE A 268 -5.72 17.99 19.87
C ILE A 268 -6.26 17.54 18.51
N ASP A 269 -6.15 16.24 18.23
CA ASP A 269 -6.55 15.62 16.97
C ASP A 269 -7.35 14.34 17.24
N PRO A 270 -8.69 14.45 17.37
CA PRO A 270 -9.57 13.30 17.62
C PRO A 270 -9.45 12.19 16.58
N ASP A 271 -9.06 12.53 15.35
CA ASP A 271 -8.90 11.61 14.22
C ASP A 271 -7.51 10.93 14.20
N PHE A 272 -6.59 11.27 15.12
CA PHE A 272 -5.30 10.58 15.25
C PHE A 272 -5.54 9.13 15.69
N TYR A 273 -5.27 8.18 14.79
CA TYR A 273 -5.56 6.76 15.02
C TYR A 273 -4.42 6.07 15.78
N LEU A 274 -4.71 5.47 16.92
CA LEU A 274 -3.76 4.70 17.72
C LEU A 274 -4.19 3.23 17.79
N GLN A 275 -3.39 2.33 17.24
CA GLN A 275 -3.58 0.88 17.42
C GLN A 275 -2.52 0.35 18.37
N TYR A 276 -2.93 -0.14 19.54
CA TYR A 276 -2.02 -0.64 20.56
C TYR A 276 -1.77 -2.14 20.38
N TYR A 277 -0.51 -2.57 20.44
CA TYR A 277 -0.20 -3.99 20.46
C TYR A 277 -0.47 -4.57 21.85
N ASP A 278 -1.04 -5.77 21.92
CA ASP A 278 -1.30 -6.53 23.15
C ASP A 278 0.01 -6.92 23.84
N ALA A 279 0.68 -5.95 24.48
CA ALA A 279 2.04 -6.06 25.02
C ALA A 279 2.12 -5.54 26.47
N VAL A 280 2.56 -4.29 26.67
CA VAL A 280 2.67 -3.71 28.01
C VAL A 280 1.29 -3.40 28.59
N LEU A 281 1.03 -3.91 29.81
CA LEU A 281 -0.25 -3.71 30.50
C LEU A 281 -0.38 -2.28 31.07
N PRO A 282 -1.55 -1.63 30.90
CA PRO A 282 -1.79 -0.24 31.29
C PRO A 282 -1.77 -0.01 32.82
N ASP A 283 -1.96 -1.05 33.63
CA ASP A 283 -2.08 -0.94 35.09
C ASP A 283 -0.73 -1.03 35.85
N SER A 284 0.27 -1.61 35.19
CA SER A 284 1.52 -2.06 35.82
C SER A 284 2.76 -1.63 35.04
N GLY A 285 2.66 -1.44 33.72
CA GLY A 285 3.81 -1.16 32.84
C GLY A 285 4.60 -2.42 32.48
N VAL A 286 4.13 -3.61 32.86
CA VAL A 286 4.79 -4.88 32.60
C VAL A 286 4.40 -5.42 31.22
N LEU A 287 5.39 -5.87 30.45
CA LEU A 287 5.19 -6.63 29.21
C LEU A 287 4.59 -8.00 29.53
N ASP A 288 3.35 -8.22 29.10
CA ASP A 288 2.61 -9.45 29.36
C ASP A 288 1.54 -9.64 28.26
N TYR A 289 1.90 -10.33 27.17
CA TYR A 289 0.97 -10.61 26.06
C TYR A 289 -0.20 -11.46 26.54
N GLN A 290 -1.43 -10.95 26.44
CA GLN A 290 -2.59 -11.70 26.91
C GLN A 290 -3.08 -12.72 25.88
N ASN A 291 -2.84 -12.48 24.59
CA ASN A 291 -3.33 -13.28 23.46
C ASN A 291 -4.87 -13.39 23.41
N GLU A 292 -5.56 -12.48 24.09
CA GLU A 292 -7.00 -12.31 24.12
C GLU A 292 -7.30 -10.88 24.60
N LEU A 293 -8.55 -10.44 24.50
CA LEU A 293 -8.98 -9.18 25.14
C LEU A 293 -9.65 -9.49 26.47
N ASN A 294 -9.11 -8.93 27.55
CA ASN A 294 -9.59 -9.21 28.90
C ASN A 294 -9.46 -7.97 29.81
N ALA A 295 -9.81 -8.13 31.09
CA ALA A 295 -9.80 -7.03 32.06
C ALA A 295 -8.41 -6.38 32.27
N ARG A 296 -7.32 -7.03 31.86
CA ARG A 296 -5.95 -6.53 32.06
C ARG A 296 -5.49 -5.60 30.95
N ASN A 297 -5.83 -5.89 29.68
CA ASN A 297 -5.42 -5.08 28.54
C ASN A 297 -6.50 -4.14 28.00
N LEU A 298 -7.80 -4.44 28.19
CA LEU A 298 -8.90 -3.55 27.75
C LEU A 298 -8.84 -2.12 28.31
N PRO A 299 -8.34 -1.84 29.53
CA PRO A 299 -8.19 -0.48 30.02
C PRO A 299 -7.31 0.41 29.14
N SER A 300 -6.48 -0.15 28.26
CA SER A 300 -5.69 0.61 27.27
C SER A 300 -6.58 1.40 26.29
N LEU A 301 -7.80 0.92 26.02
CA LEU A 301 -8.78 1.64 25.18
C LEU A 301 -9.29 2.92 25.85
N GLY A 302 -9.23 3.02 27.18
CA GLY A 302 -10.01 3.98 27.95
C GLY A 302 -11.49 3.58 28.03
N THR A 303 -12.40 4.54 27.85
CA THR A 303 -13.85 4.31 27.81
C THR A 303 -14.44 4.81 26.48
N PRO A 304 -15.68 4.43 26.10
CA PRO A 304 -16.31 4.97 24.89
C PRO A 304 -16.36 6.50 24.81
N GLY A 305 -16.44 7.21 25.96
CA GLY A 305 -16.45 8.67 26.01
C GLY A 305 -15.09 9.33 26.25
N ASP A 306 -14.05 8.54 26.56
CA ASP A 306 -12.68 9.00 26.83
C ASP A 306 -11.70 7.94 26.33
N ARG A 307 -11.45 7.95 25.01
CA ARG A 307 -10.58 6.98 24.34
C ARG A 307 -9.12 7.37 24.53
N ALA A 308 -8.31 6.42 24.97
CA ALA A 308 -6.86 6.58 24.97
C ALA A 308 -6.22 6.03 23.69
N VAL A 309 -6.67 4.87 23.20
CA VAL A 309 -6.31 4.34 21.87
C VAL A 309 -7.56 3.90 21.11
N ASP A 310 -7.47 3.65 19.81
CA ASP A 310 -8.60 3.33 18.91
C ASP A 310 -8.83 1.82 18.72
N SER A 311 -7.79 1.00 18.84
CA SER A 311 -7.92 -0.45 18.76
C SER A 311 -6.75 -1.19 19.42
N ILE A 312 -6.92 -2.49 19.60
CA ILE A 312 -5.89 -3.41 20.09
C ILE A 312 -5.63 -4.48 19.01
N PHE A 313 -4.36 -4.65 18.66
CA PHE A 313 -3.84 -5.79 17.90
C PHE A 313 -3.47 -6.90 18.89
N ILE A 314 -4.19 -8.02 18.84
CA ILE A 314 -4.00 -9.17 19.74
C ILE A 314 -2.81 -10.03 19.29
N ASN A 315 -1.96 -10.45 20.23
CA ASN A 315 -0.81 -11.31 19.94
C ASN A 315 -1.22 -12.72 19.44
N TYR A 316 -0.27 -13.43 18.83
CA TYR A 316 -0.54 -14.55 17.93
C TYR A 316 -0.98 -15.87 18.61
N ASP A 317 -0.86 -16.06 19.93
CA ASP A 317 -1.22 -17.35 20.58
C ASP A 317 -2.71 -17.45 20.95
N TRP A 318 -3.56 -16.57 20.41
CA TRP A 318 -5.01 -16.60 20.64
C TRP A 318 -5.68 -17.93 20.28
N PRO A 319 -5.23 -18.74 19.29
CA PRO A 319 -5.82 -20.06 19.04
C PRO A 319 -5.68 -21.03 20.22
N ARG A 320 -4.71 -20.79 21.12
CA ARG A 320 -4.52 -21.58 22.34
C ARG A 320 -5.30 -21.00 23.52
N VAL A 321 -5.30 -19.68 23.65
CA VAL A 321 -5.85 -18.97 24.81
C VAL A 321 -7.37 -18.76 24.69
N ASP A 322 -7.85 -18.25 23.56
CA ASP A 322 -9.26 -18.01 23.26
C ASP A 322 -9.58 -18.48 21.82
N PRO A 323 -9.60 -19.81 21.57
CA PRO A 323 -9.70 -20.39 20.22
C PRO A 323 -10.90 -19.92 19.39
N GLY A 324 -11.97 -19.45 20.05
CA GLY A 324 -13.15 -18.92 19.39
C GLY A 324 -13.26 -17.40 19.43
N LEU A 325 -12.30 -16.70 20.05
CA LEU A 325 -12.31 -15.28 20.37
C LEU A 325 -13.58 -14.81 21.12
N ARG A 326 -14.23 -15.74 21.83
CA ARG A 326 -15.55 -15.52 22.45
C ARG A 326 -15.41 -14.76 23.75
N ASN A 327 -14.36 -15.07 24.52
CA ASN A 327 -14.08 -14.36 25.77
C ASN A 327 -13.69 -12.92 25.44
N SER A 328 -12.84 -12.74 24.44
CA SER A 328 -12.44 -11.44 23.92
C SER A 328 -13.65 -10.60 23.50
N ALA A 329 -14.52 -11.15 22.64
CA ALA A 329 -15.71 -10.44 22.20
C ALA A 329 -16.68 -10.10 23.34
N ALA A 330 -16.85 -11.01 24.32
CA ALA A 330 -17.70 -10.76 25.48
C ALA A 330 -17.13 -9.67 26.39
N ALA A 331 -15.82 -9.69 26.65
CA ALA A 331 -15.14 -8.69 27.48
C ALA A 331 -15.22 -7.30 26.85
N VAL A 332 -15.01 -7.19 25.53
CA VAL A 332 -15.14 -5.91 24.81
C VAL A 332 -16.57 -5.35 24.90
N LYS A 333 -17.60 -6.19 24.69
CA LYS A 333 -19.00 -5.78 24.83
C LYS A 333 -19.31 -5.33 26.25
N ALA A 334 -18.81 -6.04 27.26
CA ALA A 334 -18.99 -5.68 28.67
C ALA A 334 -18.33 -4.33 29.01
N ALA A 335 -17.25 -3.97 28.32
CA ALA A 335 -16.60 -2.66 28.41
C ALA A 335 -17.29 -1.55 27.59
N GLY A 336 -18.39 -1.86 26.89
CA GLY A 336 -19.20 -0.88 26.16
C GLY A 336 -18.71 -0.54 24.75
N PHE A 337 -17.82 -1.35 24.17
CA PHE A 337 -17.31 -1.16 22.81
C PHE A 337 -17.88 -2.19 21.82
N ASP A 338 -17.79 -1.90 20.52
CA ASP A 338 -18.00 -2.89 19.46
C ASP A 338 -16.73 -3.74 19.29
N PRO A 339 -16.79 -5.07 19.50
CA PRO A 339 -15.65 -5.98 19.33
C PRO A 339 -14.95 -5.88 17.98
N ARG A 340 -15.68 -5.64 16.89
CA ARG A 340 -15.09 -5.54 15.54
C ARG A 340 -14.48 -4.18 15.24
N ALA A 341 -14.86 -3.15 15.99
CA ALA A 341 -14.26 -1.83 15.84
C ALA A 341 -12.92 -1.71 16.58
N VAL A 342 -12.74 -2.46 17.67
CA VAL A 342 -11.59 -2.25 18.59
C VAL A 342 -10.68 -3.45 18.75
N GLY A 343 -11.12 -4.67 18.44
CA GLY A 343 -10.33 -5.88 18.61
C GLY A 343 -9.90 -6.48 17.28
N PHE A 344 -8.59 -6.66 17.10
CA PHE A 344 -8.01 -7.23 15.88
C PHE A 344 -7.17 -8.46 16.22
N ALA A 345 -7.64 -9.64 15.81
CA ALA A 345 -6.93 -10.90 16.04
C ALA A 345 -5.71 -11.02 15.12
N GLY A 346 -4.50 -11.03 15.69
CA GLY A 346 -3.25 -11.09 14.94
C GLY A 346 -3.02 -12.43 14.24
N VAL A 347 -2.49 -12.39 13.02
CA VAL A 347 -2.07 -13.55 12.22
C VAL A 347 -0.62 -13.35 11.78
N GLU A 348 0.28 -14.26 12.18
CA GLU A 348 1.73 -14.11 11.96
C GLU A 348 2.13 -14.67 10.58
N HIS A 349 1.96 -13.87 9.53
CA HIS A 349 2.32 -14.25 8.17
C HIS A 349 3.83 -14.27 7.92
N GLN A 350 4.61 -13.49 8.67
CA GLN A 350 6.07 -13.54 8.57
C GLN A 350 6.64 -14.96 8.72
N LYS A 351 6.18 -15.70 9.73
CA LYS A 351 6.61 -17.10 9.94
C LYS A 351 5.68 -18.11 9.26
N GLY A 352 4.41 -17.75 9.10
CA GLY A 352 3.37 -18.65 8.66
C GLY A 352 3.21 -18.76 7.15
N GLY A 353 3.54 -17.70 6.40
CA GLY A 353 3.10 -17.54 5.01
C GLY A 353 1.61 -17.86 4.87
N PHE A 354 1.25 -18.80 4.01
CA PHE A 354 -0.11 -19.31 3.82
C PHE A 354 -0.57 -20.33 4.88
N ARG A 355 0.33 -20.76 5.77
CA ARG A 355 0.06 -21.75 6.84
C ARG A 355 0.38 -21.19 8.24
N PRO A 356 -0.14 -20.02 8.64
CA PRO A 356 -0.05 -19.55 10.02
C PRO A 356 -0.80 -20.52 10.94
N MET A 357 -0.60 -20.44 12.26
CA MET A 357 -1.42 -21.21 13.21
C MET A 357 -2.79 -20.54 13.38
N GLU A 358 -2.79 -19.21 13.33
CA GLU A 358 -3.87 -18.27 13.55
C GLU A 358 -4.82 -18.25 12.35
N CYS A 359 -5.92 -19.00 12.42
CA CYS A 359 -6.84 -19.14 11.30
C CYS A 359 -8.13 -18.40 11.52
N PHE A 360 -8.12 -17.13 11.18
CA PHE A 360 -9.29 -16.29 11.32
C PHE A 360 -10.46 -16.75 10.43
N GLY A 361 -10.19 -17.38 9.28
CA GLY A 361 -11.20 -17.98 8.40
C GLY A 361 -12.02 -19.09 9.06
N ASP A 362 -11.50 -19.76 10.10
CA ASP A 362 -12.29 -20.72 10.89
C ASP A 362 -13.33 -20.01 11.77
N LEU A 363 -13.22 -18.69 11.99
CA LEU A 363 -14.09 -17.88 12.85
C LEU A 363 -14.95 -16.88 12.07
N ALA A 364 -14.50 -16.40 10.91
CA ALA A 364 -15.20 -15.48 10.03
C ALA A 364 -15.20 -15.99 8.58
N ALA A 365 -16.38 -16.27 8.02
CA ALA A 365 -16.58 -16.83 6.69
C ALA A 365 -17.98 -16.43 6.16
N PRO A 366 -18.33 -16.68 4.89
CA PRO A 366 -19.68 -16.40 4.38
C PRO A 366 -20.75 -17.08 5.24
N GLY A 367 -21.71 -16.30 5.76
CA GLY A 367 -22.76 -16.78 6.68
C GLY A 367 -22.30 -16.97 8.14
N LYS A 368 -21.03 -16.68 8.45
CA LYS A 368 -20.44 -16.80 9.79
C LYS A 368 -19.76 -15.48 10.18
N PRO A 369 -20.42 -14.58 10.94
CA PRO A 369 -19.84 -13.31 11.32
C PRO A 369 -18.65 -13.49 12.25
N GLY A 370 -17.57 -12.75 12.00
CA GLY A 370 -16.38 -12.77 12.85
C GLY A 370 -16.67 -12.24 14.26
N PRO A 371 -16.11 -12.87 15.31
CA PRO A 371 -16.25 -12.40 16.69
C PRO A 371 -15.52 -11.07 16.94
N LEU A 372 -14.43 -10.83 16.20
CA LEU A 372 -13.58 -9.64 16.20
C LEU A 372 -13.25 -9.26 14.74
N SER A 373 -12.39 -8.26 14.56
CA SER A 373 -11.68 -8.00 13.30
C SER A 373 -10.35 -8.77 13.26
N VAL A 374 -9.62 -8.69 12.15
CA VAL A 374 -8.35 -9.43 11.93
C VAL A 374 -7.21 -8.48 11.66
N ALA A 375 -6.01 -8.81 12.15
CA ALA A 375 -4.79 -8.13 11.74
C ALA A 375 -3.74 -9.08 11.19
N LEU A 376 -3.08 -8.67 10.11
CA LEU A 376 -2.04 -9.47 9.45
C LEU A 376 -0.67 -8.85 9.73
N PHE A 377 0.23 -9.63 10.30
CA PHE A 377 1.61 -9.24 10.52
C PHE A 377 2.50 -9.77 9.40
N VAL A 378 3.04 -8.85 8.60
CA VAL A 378 3.93 -9.10 7.46
C VAL A 378 3.28 -10.01 6.41
N ASP A 379 2.14 -9.57 5.89
CA ASP A 379 1.41 -10.26 4.81
C ASP A 379 2.25 -10.42 3.53
N SER A 380 3.27 -9.57 3.35
CA SER A 380 4.15 -9.56 2.18
C SER A 380 5.42 -10.41 2.32
N GLU A 381 5.64 -11.15 3.42
CA GLU A 381 6.94 -11.82 3.66
C GLU A 381 7.36 -12.75 2.51
N PHE A 382 6.40 -13.49 1.93
CA PHE A 382 6.69 -14.40 0.81
C PHE A 382 7.29 -13.67 -0.41
N TRP A 383 6.91 -12.40 -0.62
CA TRP A 383 7.47 -11.56 -1.66
C TRP A 383 8.87 -11.08 -1.29
N LEU A 384 9.07 -10.65 -0.05
CA LEU A 384 10.37 -10.18 0.44
C LEU A 384 11.42 -11.27 0.39
N ASP A 385 11.06 -12.46 0.84
CA ASP A 385 11.86 -13.67 0.72
C ASP A 385 12.27 -13.96 -0.74
N ALA A 386 11.35 -13.79 -1.68
CA ALA A 386 11.62 -13.96 -3.10
C ALA A 386 12.55 -12.87 -3.65
N ALA A 387 12.36 -11.63 -3.21
CA ALA A 387 13.24 -10.51 -3.56
C ALA A 387 14.67 -10.74 -3.07
N HIS A 388 14.84 -11.20 -1.82
CA HIS A 388 16.17 -11.56 -1.30
C HIS A 388 16.83 -12.70 -2.09
N ARG A 389 16.05 -13.61 -2.68
CA ARG A 389 16.55 -14.67 -3.57
C ARG A 389 16.70 -14.23 -5.04
N GLY A 390 16.34 -13.00 -5.39
CA GLY A 390 16.41 -12.46 -6.74
C GLY A 390 15.31 -12.94 -7.69
N GLU A 391 14.25 -13.58 -7.16
CA GLU A 391 13.22 -14.24 -7.95
C GLU A 391 12.13 -13.28 -8.45
N VAL A 392 12.14 -12.02 -8.05
CA VAL A 392 11.18 -10.97 -8.47
C VAL A 392 11.86 -9.77 -9.14
N HIS A 393 13.10 -9.93 -9.60
CA HIS A 393 13.85 -8.82 -10.22
C HIS A 393 13.50 -8.59 -11.69
N ASP A 394 12.89 -9.58 -12.34
CA ASP A 394 12.42 -9.49 -13.72
C ASP A 394 10.89 -9.66 -13.81
N PRO A 395 10.28 -9.29 -14.95
CA PRO A 395 8.83 -9.39 -15.13
C PRO A 395 8.26 -10.80 -14.98
N GLU A 396 8.98 -11.86 -15.35
CA GLU A 396 8.50 -13.24 -15.26
C GLU A 396 8.43 -13.71 -13.80
N GLY A 397 9.49 -13.41 -13.05
CA GLY A 397 9.57 -13.61 -11.61
C GLY A 397 8.47 -12.87 -10.87
N ARG A 398 8.29 -11.57 -11.15
CA ARG A 398 7.18 -10.79 -10.59
C ARG A 398 5.83 -11.39 -10.93
N ALA A 399 5.59 -11.81 -12.18
CA ALA A 399 4.32 -12.42 -12.57
C ALA A 399 3.97 -13.67 -11.72
N ARG A 400 4.94 -14.55 -11.46
CA ARG A 400 4.76 -15.71 -10.57
C ARG A 400 4.37 -15.33 -9.14
N TYR A 401 5.05 -14.35 -8.55
CA TYR A 401 4.76 -13.93 -7.18
C TYR A 401 3.49 -13.07 -7.08
N ARG A 402 3.09 -12.38 -8.15
CA ARG A 402 1.78 -11.70 -8.25
C ARG A 402 0.62 -12.68 -8.32
N ASP A 403 0.84 -13.87 -8.88
CA ASP A 403 -0.13 -14.97 -8.83
C ASP A 403 -0.25 -15.56 -7.41
N LEU A 404 0.85 -15.73 -6.68
CA LEU A 404 0.80 -16.09 -5.26
C LEU A 404 0.09 -15.01 -4.43
N GLU A 405 0.41 -13.73 -4.64
CA GLU A 405 -0.29 -12.61 -4.01
C GLU A 405 -1.80 -12.67 -4.30
N GLN A 406 -2.21 -12.93 -5.54
CA GLN A 406 -3.62 -13.10 -5.86
C GLN A 406 -4.27 -14.24 -5.09
N LYS A 407 -3.56 -15.35 -4.87
CA LYS A 407 -4.07 -16.45 -4.05
C LYS A 407 -4.13 -16.12 -2.56
N PHE A 408 -3.22 -15.27 -2.08
CA PHE A 408 -3.23 -14.79 -0.70
C PHE A 408 -4.47 -13.95 -0.41
N TRP A 409 -4.85 -13.08 -1.34
CA TRP A 409 -5.97 -12.17 -1.12
C TRP A 409 -7.32 -12.74 -1.58
N SER A 410 -7.38 -13.34 -2.76
CA SER A 410 -8.63 -13.84 -3.35
C SER A 410 -8.91 -15.32 -3.07
N GLY A 411 -7.97 -16.03 -2.47
CA GLY A 411 -8.07 -17.46 -2.20
C GLY A 411 -7.45 -18.33 -3.31
N PRO A 412 -7.34 -19.64 -3.10
CA PRO A 412 -6.50 -20.55 -3.89
C PRO A 412 -6.91 -20.68 -5.37
N THR A 413 -8.14 -20.33 -5.72
CA THR A 413 -8.65 -20.27 -7.11
C THR A 413 -8.25 -18.98 -7.83
N GLY A 414 -7.83 -17.95 -7.09
CA GLY A 414 -7.57 -16.60 -7.60
C GLY A 414 -8.83 -15.77 -7.86
N ASN A 415 -10.03 -16.31 -7.62
CA ASN A 415 -11.31 -15.63 -7.79
C ASN A 415 -11.95 -15.36 -6.42
N PRO A 416 -12.13 -14.10 -6.00
CA PRO A 416 -12.63 -13.80 -4.66
C PRO A 416 -14.06 -14.29 -4.41
N ALA A 417 -14.88 -14.50 -5.46
CA ALA A 417 -16.21 -15.08 -5.33
C ALA A 417 -16.19 -16.61 -5.09
N GLU A 418 -15.03 -17.25 -5.33
CA GLU A 418 -14.79 -18.68 -5.12
C GLU A 418 -13.64 -18.89 -4.11
N SER A 419 -13.47 -17.94 -3.18
CA SER A 419 -12.49 -18.04 -2.10
C SER A 419 -12.87 -19.13 -1.08
N GLY A 420 -11.89 -19.57 -0.30
CA GLY A 420 -11.98 -20.72 0.60
C GLY A 420 -10.92 -21.76 0.28
N ARG A 421 -10.36 -22.40 1.31
CA ARG A 421 -9.26 -23.36 1.14
C ARG A 421 -9.71 -24.61 0.35
N LEU A 422 -8.81 -25.16 -0.45
CA LEU A 422 -9.04 -26.40 -1.22
C LEU A 422 -8.63 -27.66 -0.44
N GLU A 423 -7.82 -27.49 0.61
CA GLU A 423 -7.29 -28.58 1.41
C GLU A 423 -7.48 -28.31 2.91
N PRO A 424 -7.72 -29.34 3.73
CA PRO A 424 -7.79 -29.18 5.17
C PRO A 424 -6.42 -28.80 5.74
N ARG A 425 -6.43 -27.91 6.73
CA ARG A 425 -5.23 -27.53 7.49
C ARG A 425 -4.88 -28.62 8.49
N LYS A 426 -3.61 -29.00 8.58
CA LYS A 426 -3.09 -29.95 9.58
C LYS A 426 -1.76 -29.45 10.15
N PRO A 427 -1.48 -29.65 11.44
CA PRO A 427 -0.16 -29.37 12.01
C PRO A 427 0.91 -30.31 11.42
N PRO A 428 2.20 -29.92 11.45
CA PRO A 428 2.73 -28.68 12.03
C PRO A 428 2.42 -27.44 11.17
N TYR A 429 1.96 -26.36 11.80
CA TYR A 429 1.82 -25.03 11.17
C TYR A 429 3.18 -24.34 11.03
N ARG A 430 3.26 -23.22 10.29
CA ARG A 430 4.53 -22.53 9.97
C ARG A 430 5.55 -23.45 9.29
N SER A 431 5.05 -24.34 8.44
CA SER A 431 5.83 -25.24 7.57
C SER A 431 5.20 -25.20 6.18
N ASP A 432 5.96 -25.50 5.11
CA ASP A 432 5.45 -25.43 3.73
C ASP A 432 4.67 -24.12 3.49
N VAL A 433 5.31 -23.00 3.84
CA VAL A 433 4.66 -21.70 4.04
C VAL A 433 4.11 -21.08 2.75
N LEU A 434 4.41 -21.66 1.58
CA LEU A 434 3.87 -21.24 0.28
C LEU A 434 2.67 -22.08 -0.19
N ASN A 435 2.19 -23.02 0.62
CA ASN A 435 1.04 -23.86 0.28
C ASN A 435 -0.27 -23.10 0.45
N TYR A 436 -0.61 -22.36 -0.59
CA TYR A 436 -1.83 -21.58 -0.71
C TYR A 436 -3.11 -22.43 -0.71
N ARG A 437 -3.05 -23.74 -0.95
CA ARG A 437 -4.25 -24.61 -1.04
C ARG A 437 -4.91 -24.78 0.33
N GLN A 438 -4.17 -24.54 1.40
CA GLN A 438 -4.65 -24.57 2.79
C GLN A 438 -5.04 -23.19 3.34
N TRP A 439 -4.96 -22.14 2.53
CA TRP A 439 -5.35 -20.77 2.90
C TRP A 439 -6.69 -20.41 2.26
N ASP A 440 -7.57 -19.70 2.98
CA ASP A 440 -8.89 -19.35 2.42
C ASP A 440 -8.84 -18.19 1.44
N GLY A 441 -7.85 -17.31 1.58
CA GLY A 441 -7.88 -15.98 0.99
C GLY A 441 -8.54 -14.97 1.91
N VAL A 442 -8.00 -13.75 1.99
CA VAL A 442 -8.58 -12.65 2.78
C VAL A 442 -10.03 -12.36 2.39
N ALA A 443 -10.35 -12.44 1.10
CA ALA A 443 -11.69 -12.26 0.55
C ALA A 443 -12.72 -13.26 1.08
N HIS A 444 -12.28 -14.36 1.71
CA HIS A 444 -13.18 -15.32 2.36
C HIS A 444 -13.71 -14.83 3.71
N SER A 445 -13.03 -13.88 4.36
CA SER A 445 -13.38 -13.42 5.71
C SER A 445 -13.70 -11.92 5.77
N VAL A 446 -13.20 -11.14 4.82
CA VAL A 446 -13.31 -9.68 4.80
C VAL A 446 -14.02 -9.23 3.52
N VAL A 447 -15.12 -8.50 3.69
CA VAL A 447 -15.87 -7.90 2.57
C VAL A 447 -14.98 -6.87 1.84
N GLU A 448 -15.06 -6.78 0.52
CA GLU A 448 -14.38 -5.69 -0.19
C GLU A 448 -15.06 -4.31 0.02
N ARG A 449 -14.23 -3.29 0.22
CA ARG A 449 -14.55 -1.86 0.34
C ARG A 449 -14.30 -1.19 -1.00
N SER A 450 -14.91 -0.02 -1.20
CA SER A 450 -14.77 0.68 -2.47
C SER A 450 -14.75 2.20 -2.30
N PRO A 451 -13.78 2.92 -2.91
CA PRO A 451 -13.76 4.37 -2.97
C PRO A 451 -14.64 4.92 -4.11
N TYR A 452 -15.30 4.07 -4.91
CA TYR A 452 -15.97 4.48 -6.14
C TYR A 452 -17.41 4.96 -5.93
N GLY A 453 -17.55 6.02 -5.14
CA GLY A 453 -18.82 6.74 -4.92
C GLY A 453 -19.08 7.89 -5.91
N ALA A 454 -18.08 8.29 -6.68
CA ALA A 454 -18.17 9.41 -7.61
C ALA A 454 -17.43 9.15 -8.93
N LEU A 455 -17.79 9.93 -9.96
CA LEU A 455 -17.09 10.02 -11.24
C LEU A 455 -16.11 11.21 -11.22
N PRO A 456 -15.02 11.18 -12.02
CA PRO A 456 -14.66 10.12 -12.97
C PRO A 456 -14.00 8.90 -12.30
N ILE A 457 -14.14 7.73 -12.92
CA ILE A 457 -13.33 6.55 -12.63
C ILE A 457 -12.37 6.34 -13.79
N VAL A 458 -11.07 6.37 -13.54
CA VAL A 458 -10.01 6.12 -14.53
C VAL A 458 -9.04 5.10 -13.97
N HIS A 459 -8.72 4.09 -14.77
CA HIS A 459 -7.82 3.01 -14.37
C HIS A 459 -6.98 2.59 -15.57
N SER A 460 -5.66 2.74 -15.46
CA SER A 460 -4.66 2.33 -16.46
C SER A 460 -3.92 1.06 -16.05
N PHE A 461 -4.46 0.34 -15.06
CA PHE A 461 -3.88 -0.87 -14.47
C PHE A 461 -2.51 -0.65 -13.84
N ASN A 462 -2.22 0.61 -13.47
CA ASN A 462 -0.98 0.95 -12.82
C ASN A 462 -0.96 0.38 -11.40
N VAL A 463 0.01 -0.48 -11.10
CA VAL A 463 0.21 -1.04 -9.76
C VAL A 463 1.40 -0.43 -9.03
N GLY A 464 1.91 0.71 -9.47
CA GLY A 464 2.93 1.48 -8.75
C GLY A 464 4.38 1.02 -8.98
N VAL A 465 4.63 0.12 -9.93
CA VAL A 465 5.98 -0.31 -10.35
C VAL A 465 5.98 -0.53 -11.86
N GLY A 466 7.15 -0.65 -12.49
CA GLY A 466 7.29 -1.25 -13.82
C GLY A 466 8.68 -1.13 -14.43
N SER A 467 9.04 -2.03 -15.35
CA SER A 467 10.28 -1.95 -16.14
C SER A 467 10.27 -0.85 -17.21
N SER A 468 9.10 -0.29 -17.51
CA SER A 468 8.93 0.79 -18.48
C SER A 468 7.72 1.64 -18.13
N PHE A 469 7.58 2.79 -18.77
CA PHE A 469 6.40 3.64 -18.66
C PHE A 469 5.93 4.09 -20.03
N SER A 470 4.62 3.97 -20.26
CA SER A 470 3.97 4.39 -21.51
C SER A 470 2.99 5.54 -21.28
N ILE A 471 2.88 6.40 -22.30
CA ILE A 471 1.86 7.45 -22.38
C ILE A 471 1.18 7.35 -23.74
N GLY A 472 -0.15 7.17 -23.73
CA GLY A 472 -0.92 6.97 -24.96
C GLY A 472 -0.46 5.76 -25.78
N GLY A 473 0.06 4.71 -25.13
CA GLY A 473 0.60 3.50 -25.77
C GLY A 473 2.01 3.65 -26.33
N ARG A 474 2.63 4.82 -26.19
CA ARG A 474 4.03 5.05 -26.58
C ARG A 474 4.91 4.96 -25.34
N ALA A 475 5.94 4.10 -25.38
CA ALA A 475 6.97 4.06 -24.36
C ALA A 475 7.70 5.43 -24.28
N VAL A 476 7.71 6.03 -23.10
CA VAL A 476 8.38 7.32 -22.79
C VAL A 476 9.55 7.14 -21.81
N SER A 477 9.67 5.97 -21.20
CA SER A 477 10.82 5.54 -20.41
C SER A 477 10.96 4.03 -20.50
N SER A 478 12.20 3.55 -20.64
CA SER A 478 12.58 2.14 -20.49
C SER A 478 13.37 1.89 -19.20
N ARG A 479 13.35 2.85 -18.27
CA ARG A 479 13.95 2.70 -16.95
C ARG A 479 12.94 2.07 -16.01
N GLY A 480 13.40 1.09 -15.23
CA GLY A 480 12.68 0.59 -14.08
C GLY A 480 12.34 1.70 -13.10
N TRP A 481 11.15 1.64 -12.52
CA TRP A 481 10.67 2.62 -11.55
C TRP A 481 9.75 1.97 -10.51
N ASP A 482 9.74 2.54 -9.30
CA ASP A 482 8.74 2.27 -8.27
C ASP A 482 8.23 3.57 -7.68
N ASN A 483 6.91 3.66 -7.61
CA ASN A 483 6.19 4.66 -6.87
C ASN A 483 4.76 4.14 -6.61
N GLN A 484 4.56 3.45 -5.48
CA GLN A 484 3.24 3.07 -4.97
C GLN A 484 2.23 4.25 -4.98
N GLY A 485 2.72 5.46 -4.76
CA GLY A 485 1.96 6.70 -4.77
C GLY A 485 1.26 6.98 -6.09
N ILE A 486 1.71 6.45 -7.23
CA ILE A 486 1.05 6.64 -8.53
C ILE A 486 0.26 5.42 -9.03
N ALA A 487 0.16 4.36 -8.22
CA ALA A 487 -0.74 3.24 -8.50
C ALA A 487 -2.17 3.75 -8.67
N ASP A 488 -2.96 3.14 -9.54
CA ASP A 488 -4.39 3.50 -9.64
C ASP A 488 -5.12 3.10 -8.34
N PRO A 489 -6.22 3.77 -7.96
CA PRO A 489 -7.14 3.19 -6.97
C PRO A 489 -7.49 1.76 -7.40
N SER A 490 -7.43 0.81 -6.48
CA SER A 490 -7.51 -0.62 -6.80
C SER A 490 -8.84 -1.03 -7.42
N LEU A 491 -8.79 -1.92 -8.41
CA LEU A 491 -9.96 -2.72 -8.79
C LEU A 491 -10.59 -3.34 -7.55
N SER A 492 -11.92 -3.34 -7.46
CA SER A 492 -12.63 -3.93 -6.31
C SER A 492 -12.37 -5.43 -6.18
N TRP A 493 -12.12 -6.12 -7.30
CA TRP A 493 -11.87 -7.55 -7.35
C TRP A 493 -10.73 -7.89 -8.32
N GLN A 494 -9.80 -8.75 -7.89
CA GLN A 494 -8.68 -9.25 -8.70
C GLN A 494 -8.61 -10.79 -8.62
N TYR A 495 -9.03 -11.53 -9.65
CA TYR A 495 -10.07 -11.09 -10.60
C TYR A 495 -11.33 -11.92 -10.38
N TRP A 496 -12.45 -11.22 -10.20
CA TRP A 496 -13.76 -11.88 -10.22
C TRP A 496 -14.21 -12.03 -11.66
N THR A 497 -14.09 -13.25 -12.18
CA THR A 497 -14.50 -13.62 -13.53
C THR A 497 -15.65 -14.62 -13.53
N GLU A 498 -16.43 -14.60 -14.61
CA GLU A 498 -17.43 -15.62 -14.93
C GLU A 498 -17.21 -16.14 -16.36
N GLY A 499 -17.56 -17.40 -16.62
CA GLY A 499 -17.39 -18.03 -17.94
C GLY A 499 -15.96 -18.56 -18.16
N ARG A 500 -15.54 -18.66 -19.42
CA ARG A 500 -14.19 -19.15 -19.80
C ARG A 500 -13.29 -17.98 -20.15
N LEU A 501 -13.07 -17.09 -19.19
CA LEU A 501 -12.24 -15.90 -19.33
C LEU A 501 -11.03 -15.98 -18.40
N ALA A 502 -9.84 -16.01 -18.99
CA ALA A 502 -8.58 -15.85 -18.28
C ALA A 502 -8.18 -14.38 -18.24
N VAL A 503 -7.72 -13.90 -17.08
CA VAL A 503 -7.25 -12.53 -16.86
C VAL A 503 -5.97 -12.57 -16.04
N ALA A 504 -4.94 -11.85 -16.47
CA ALA A 504 -3.71 -11.68 -15.71
C ALA A 504 -3.13 -10.27 -15.89
N LEU A 505 -2.46 -9.77 -14.85
CA LEU A 505 -1.69 -8.53 -14.94
C LEU A 505 -0.52 -8.75 -15.92
N ASP A 506 -0.29 -7.81 -16.82
CA ASP A 506 0.72 -7.89 -17.88
C ASP A 506 1.62 -6.65 -17.86
N GLU A 507 2.92 -6.88 -17.70
CA GLU A 507 3.97 -5.85 -17.67
C GLU A 507 4.68 -5.68 -19.03
N THR A 508 4.38 -6.53 -20.02
CA THR A 508 5.07 -6.52 -21.32
C THR A 508 4.60 -5.41 -22.27
N ALA A 509 3.41 -4.85 -22.02
CA ALA A 509 2.87 -3.74 -22.78
C ALA A 509 1.87 -2.94 -21.92
N SER A 510 1.85 -1.62 -22.11
CA SER A 510 0.99 -0.71 -21.35
C SER A 510 0.51 0.47 -22.21
N TYR A 511 -0.49 1.20 -21.72
CA TYR A 511 -1.03 2.38 -22.41
C TYR A 511 -0.66 3.70 -21.72
N ASP A 512 -1.06 3.89 -20.46
CA ASP A 512 -0.82 5.11 -19.67
C ASP A 512 -0.21 4.78 -18.29
N SER A 513 0.64 3.73 -18.24
CA SER A 513 1.22 3.15 -17.02
C SER A 513 2.43 2.26 -17.36
N GLY A 514 2.87 1.41 -16.43
CA GLY A 514 3.79 0.28 -16.67
C GLY A 514 3.08 -1.07 -16.93
N HIS A 515 1.75 -1.10 -16.97
CA HIS A 515 0.98 -2.35 -16.92
C HIS A 515 -0.27 -2.33 -17.82
N SER A 516 -0.81 -3.51 -18.10
CA SER A 516 -2.12 -3.74 -18.70
C SER A 516 -2.74 -5.02 -18.12
N LEU A 517 -3.96 -5.38 -18.54
CA LEU A 517 -4.51 -6.72 -18.30
C LEU A 517 -4.49 -7.53 -19.58
N SER A 518 -3.82 -8.69 -19.55
CA SER A 518 -4.01 -9.71 -20.57
C SER A 518 -5.36 -10.40 -20.37
N VAL A 519 -6.08 -10.66 -21.47
CA VAL A 519 -7.38 -11.35 -21.46
C VAL A 519 -7.43 -12.38 -22.58
N SER A 520 -8.04 -13.54 -22.30
CA SER A 520 -8.25 -14.58 -23.30
C SER A 520 -9.51 -15.40 -23.02
N GLY A 521 -10.31 -15.63 -24.06
CA GLY A 521 -11.53 -16.44 -24.01
C GLY A 521 -12.80 -15.59 -24.04
N THR A 522 -13.86 -16.07 -23.40
CA THR A 522 -15.18 -15.42 -23.39
C THR A 522 -15.79 -15.48 -22.01
N GLY A 523 -16.20 -14.33 -21.47
CA GLY A 523 -16.80 -14.26 -20.14
C GLY A 523 -17.04 -12.85 -19.65
N VAL A 524 -17.22 -12.72 -18.33
CA VAL A 524 -17.44 -11.44 -17.64
C VAL A 524 -16.27 -11.19 -16.69
N LEU A 525 -15.82 -9.94 -16.62
CA LEU A 525 -14.91 -9.42 -15.61
C LEU A 525 -15.64 -8.35 -14.79
N HIS A 526 -15.80 -8.57 -13.48
CA HIS A 526 -16.33 -7.56 -12.57
C HIS A 526 -15.20 -6.63 -12.10
N LEU A 527 -15.38 -5.32 -12.27
CA LEU A 527 -14.29 -4.34 -12.10
C LEU A 527 -14.43 -3.54 -10.82
N PHE A 528 -15.57 -2.85 -10.69
CA PHE A 528 -15.77 -1.84 -9.66
C PHE A 528 -17.10 -2.07 -8.96
N LYS A 529 -17.04 -2.22 -7.63
CA LYS A 529 -18.19 -2.01 -6.75
C LYS A 529 -18.38 -0.51 -6.61
N THR A 530 -19.60 -0.02 -6.76
CA THR A 530 -19.88 1.41 -6.93
C THR A 530 -21.12 1.84 -6.14
N ASP A 531 -21.33 3.14 -6.00
CA ASP A 531 -22.64 3.73 -5.65
C ASP A 531 -22.83 5.04 -6.42
N LEU A 532 -22.81 4.95 -7.75
CA LEU A 532 -22.84 6.12 -8.61
C LEU A 532 -24.28 6.56 -8.88
N ARG A 533 -24.65 7.71 -8.34
CA ARG A 533 -25.90 8.42 -8.65
C ARG A 533 -25.62 9.46 -9.72
N GLN A 534 -26.19 9.30 -10.91
CA GLN A 534 -25.80 10.07 -12.08
C GLN A 534 -26.98 10.88 -12.60
N SER A 535 -26.82 12.20 -12.61
CA SER A 535 -27.80 13.11 -13.21
C SER A 535 -27.60 13.26 -14.72
N ARG A 536 -26.42 12.85 -15.23
CA ARG A 536 -26.02 12.91 -16.63
C ARG A 536 -25.59 11.53 -17.13
N ALA A 537 -25.61 11.36 -18.45
CA ALA A 537 -25.11 10.14 -19.06
C ALA A 537 -23.60 10.01 -18.79
N VAL A 538 -23.11 8.77 -18.70
CA VAL A 538 -21.67 8.49 -18.53
C VAL A 538 -21.10 8.05 -19.85
N GLN A 539 -20.04 8.72 -20.27
CA GLN A 539 -19.19 8.28 -21.36
C GLN A 539 -18.25 7.19 -20.85
N VAL A 540 -18.29 6.04 -21.52
CA VAL A 540 -17.41 4.90 -21.27
C VAL A 540 -16.39 4.84 -22.38
N GLU A 541 -15.11 4.74 -22.01
CA GLU A 541 -14.01 4.45 -22.92
C GLU A 541 -13.16 3.31 -22.35
N VAL A 542 -12.91 2.30 -23.17
CA VAL A 542 -11.98 1.21 -22.87
C VAL A 542 -10.94 1.19 -23.97
N VAL A 543 -9.67 1.44 -23.63
CA VAL A 543 -8.56 1.26 -24.57
C VAL A 543 -8.08 -0.17 -24.47
N ALA A 544 -8.11 -0.89 -25.59
CA ALA A 544 -7.84 -2.32 -25.62
C ALA A 544 -7.31 -2.79 -26.98
N SER A 545 -6.93 -4.06 -27.07
CA SER A 545 -6.52 -4.65 -28.34
C SER A 545 -7.66 -4.63 -29.38
N PRO A 546 -7.37 -4.32 -30.65
CA PRO A 546 -8.33 -4.25 -31.76
C PRO A 546 -9.19 -5.50 -32.03
N GLY A 547 -8.76 -6.68 -31.56
CA GLY A 547 -9.43 -7.96 -31.79
C GLY A 547 -10.44 -8.39 -30.71
N LEU A 548 -10.66 -7.55 -29.69
CA LEU A 548 -11.62 -7.86 -28.63
C LEU A 548 -13.03 -7.40 -29.00
N THR A 549 -14.03 -8.16 -28.55
CA THR A 549 -15.42 -7.70 -28.47
C THR A 549 -15.72 -7.33 -27.02
N LEU A 550 -16.21 -6.11 -26.79
CA LEU A 550 -16.43 -5.56 -25.45
C LEU A 550 -17.85 -5.02 -25.29
N GLU A 551 -18.49 -5.36 -24.17
CA GLU A 551 -19.71 -4.70 -23.70
C GLU A 551 -19.49 -4.20 -22.27
N VAL A 552 -20.00 -3.01 -21.95
CA VAL A 552 -20.06 -2.53 -20.57
C VAL A 552 -21.32 -3.03 -19.89
N GLY A 553 -21.15 -3.62 -18.72
CA GLY A 553 -22.21 -4.13 -17.86
C GLY A 553 -22.50 -3.18 -16.71
N VAL A 554 -23.78 -2.87 -16.50
CA VAL A 554 -24.27 -1.99 -15.43
C VAL A 554 -25.21 -2.79 -14.53
N THR A 555 -24.87 -2.92 -13.25
CA THR A 555 -25.79 -3.44 -12.23
C THR A 555 -26.43 -2.26 -11.50
N ARG A 556 -27.76 -2.26 -11.40
CA ARG A 556 -28.55 -1.21 -10.78
C ARG A 556 -28.96 -1.58 -9.36
N ARG A 557 -29.03 -0.61 -8.44
CA ARG A 557 -29.36 -0.86 -7.03
C ARG A 557 -30.73 -1.51 -6.86
N SER A 558 -31.74 -1.12 -7.65
CA SER A 558 -33.08 -1.72 -7.58
C SER A 558 -33.16 -3.15 -8.15
N LYS A 559 -32.17 -3.58 -8.94
CA LYS A 559 -32.13 -4.88 -9.63
C LYS A 559 -30.74 -5.52 -9.54
N PRO A 560 -30.25 -5.82 -8.33
CA PRO A 560 -28.86 -6.23 -8.13
C PRO A 560 -28.51 -7.58 -8.78
N GLY A 561 -29.49 -8.47 -8.99
CA GLY A 561 -29.30 -9.76 -9.67
C GLY A 561 -29.25 -9.69 -11.20
N ARG A 562 -29.31 -8.50 -11.82
CA ARG A 562 -29.33 -8.32 -13.28
C ARG A 562 -28.25 -7.36 -13.74
N ILE A 563 -27.50 -7.75 -14.77
CA ILE A 563 -26.52 -6.90 -15.45
C ILE A 563 -27.13 -6.42 -16.77
N GLU A 564 -27.16 -5.11 -16.97
CA GLU A 564 -27.57 -4.47 -18.22
C GLU A 564 -26.35 -4.25 -19.12
N TRP A 565 -26.35 -4.89 -20.29
CA TRP A 565 -25.23 -4.86 -21.22
C TRP A 565 -25.42 -3.80 -22.30
N ARG A 566 -24.35 -3.07 -22.59
CA ARG A 566 -24.29 -2.07 -23.66
C ARG A 566 -23.04 -2.34 -24.50
N PRO A 567 -23.16 -2.45 -25.83
CA PRO A 567 -22.00 -2.66 -26.69
C PRO A 567 -21.07 -1.45 -26.65
N LEU A 568 -19.76 -1.72 -26.70
CA LEU A 568 -18.75 -0.68 -26.93
C LEU A 568 -18.29 -0.75 -28.39
N THR A 569 -18.38 0.37 -29.09
CA THR A 569 -17.97 0.46 -30.50
C THR A 569 -16.49 0.82 -30.57
N ARG A 570 -15.72 -0.01 -31.25
CA ARG A 570 -14.32 0.27 -31.55
C ARG A 570 -14.20 1.47 -32.50
N ASP A 571 -13.25 2.34 -32.22
CA ASP A 571 -12.82 3.37 -33.16
C ASP A 571 -12.01 2.74 -34.31
N ALA A 572 -12.55 2.83 -35.52
CA ALA A 572 -11.97 2.20 -36.72
C ALA A 572 -10.65 2.86 -37.17
N GLY A 573 -10.41 4.13 -36.79
CA GLY A 573 -9.21 4.88 -37.19
C GLY A 573 -8.01 4.75 -36.25
N ALA A 574 -8.13 3.98 -35.17
CA ALA A 574 -7.12 3.91 -34.13
C ALA A 574 -5.90 3.05 -34.50
N SER A 575 -4.74 3.42 -33.97
CA SER A 575 -3.46 2.73 -34.19
C SER A 575 -3.42 1.35 -33.55
N VAL A 576 -2.64 0.44 -34.13
CA VAL A 576 -2.26 -0.82 -33.46
C VAL A 576 -1.06 -0.56 -32.54
N PRO A 577 -0.94 -1.21 -31.37
CA PRO A 577 -1.77 -2.31 -30.86
C PRO A 577 -2.98 -1.89 -29.97
N TRP A 578 -3.32 -0.60 -29.89
CA TRP A 578 -4.32 -0.06 -28.95
C TRP A 578 -5.46 0.71 -29.64
N ALA A 579 -6.69 0.22 -29.53
CA ALA A 579 -7.88 0.90 -30.01
C ALA A 579 -8.82 1.31 -28.86
N PRO A 580 -9.39 2.53 -28.87
CA PRO A 580 -10.45 2.90 -27.97
C PRO A 580 -11.78 2.28 -28.41
N TYR A 581 -12.52 1.77 -27.43
CA TYR A 581 -13.90 1.28 -27.55
C TYR A 581 -14.78 2.20 -26.73
N ARG A 582 -15.84 2.74 -27.33
CA ARG A 582 -16.66 3.78 -26.69
C ARG A 582 -18.12 3.37 -26.60
N GLY A 583 -18.77 3.80 -25.53
CA GLY A 583 -20.18 3.61 -25.30
C GLY A 583 -20.73 4.61 -24.29
N VAL A 584 -22.01 4.48 -23.98
CA VAL A 584 -22.71 5.40 -23.07
C VAL A 584 -23.56 4.60 -22.10
N ILE A 585 -23.48 4.95 -20.81
CA ILE A 585 -24.45 4.55 -19.80
C ILE A 585 -25.44 5.71 -19.66
N PRO A 586 -26.74 5.51 -19.95
CA PRO A 586 -27.73 6.57 -19.80
C PRO A 586 -27.85 7.06 -18.35
N ALA A 587 -28.16 8.34 -18.20
CA ALA A 587 -28.52 8.92 -16.90
C ALA A 587 -29.72 8.17 -16.32
N ASP A 588 -29.70 7.94 -15.02
CA ASP A 588 -30.79 7.28 -14.31
C ASP A 588 -30.75 7.67 -12.83
N ARG A 589 -31.93 7.73 -12.21
CA ARG A 589 -32.05 8.00 -10.77
C ARG A 589 -31.64 6.79 -9.95
N ASP A 590 -31.72 5.58 -10.50
CA ASP A 590 -31.26 4.37 -9.84
C ASP A 590 -29.74 4.23 -9.90
N ALA A 591 -29.12 4.09 -8.73
CA ALA A 591 -27.68 4.09 -8.59
C ALA A 591 -27.05 2.90 -9.31
N VAL A 592 -25.91 3.14 -9.97
CA VAL A 592 -25.05 2.06 -10.47
C VAL A 592 -24.24 1.52 -9.30
N VAL A 593 -24.43 0.24 -8.99
CA VAL A 593 -23.81 -0.44 -7.84
C VAL A 593 -22.67 -1.39 -8.21
N ARG A 594 -22.57 -1.76 -9.50
CA ARG A 594 -21.43 -2.52 -10.03
C ARG A 594 -21.22 -2.23 -11.51
N LEU A 595 -19.96 -2.04 -11.89
CA LEU A 595 -19.49 -1.96 -13.28
C LEU A 595 -18.75 -3.24 -13.65
N SER A 596 -19.00 -3.75 -14.86
CA SER A 596 -18.41 -4.99 -15.37
C SER A 596 -18.11 -4.87 -16.86
N LEU A 597 -17.28 -5.77 -17.38
CA LEU A 597 -17.04 -5.92 -18.81
C LEU A 597 -17.37 -7.34 -19.25
N ARG A 598 -18.13 -7.49 -20.33
CA ARG A 598 -18.19 -8.74 -21.07
C ARG A 598 -17.14 -8.69 -22.16
N ILE A 599 -16.32 -9.73 -22.21
CA ILE A 599 -15.13 -9.79 -23.07
C ILE A 599 -15.22 -11.06 -23.90
N SER A 600 -14.89 -10.94 -25.18
CA SER A 600 -14.65 -12.10 -26.05
C SER A 600 -13.43 -11.85 -26.94
N GLY A 601 -12.53 -12.83 -27.01
CA GLY A 601 -11.31 -12.79 -27.81
C GLY A 601 -10.04 -12.89 -26.97
N THR A 602 -8.90 -12.60 -27.59
CA THR A 602 -7.58 -12.60 -26.94
C THR A 602 -6.88 -11.27 -27.20
N GLY A 603 -6.31 -10.66 -26.16
CA GLY A 603 -5.67 -9.37 -26.26
C GLY A 603 -5.39 -8.74 -24.90
N ARG A 604 -5.35 -7.40 -24.86
CA ARG A 604 -5.08 -6.62 -23.66
C ARG A 604 -6.11 -5.53 -23.42
N LEU A 605 -6.36 -5.21 -22.16
CA LEU A 605 -7.02 -3.97 -21.72
C LEU A 605 -5.93 -3.03 -21.18
N GLY A 606 -5.82 -1.83 -21.76
CA GLY A 606 -4.78 -0.85 -21.43
C GLY A 606 -5.28 0.29 -20.54
N ARG A 607 -6.55 0.69 -20.68
CA ARG A 607 -7.15 1.76 -19.86
C ARG A 607 -8.67 1.67 -19.84
N LEU A 608 -9.27 2.05 -18.71
CA LEU A 608 -10.70 2.21 -18.48
C LEU A 608 -10.99 3.66 -18.10
N SER A 609 -12.08 4.22 -18.62
CA SER A 609 -12.56 5.54 -18.24
C SER A 609 -14.08 5.60 -18.23
N PHE A 610 -14.63 6.05 -17.11
CA PHE A 610 -16.04 6.36 -16.90
C PHE A 610 -16.12 7.82 -16.47
N ARG A 611 -16.78 8.66 -17.27
CA ARG A 611 -16.86 10.11 -17.03
C ARG A 611 -18.27 10.60 -17.27
N GLU A 612 -18.76 11.55 -16.48
CA GLU A 612 -19.99 12.24 -16.83
C GLU A 612 -19.85 12.93 -18.20
N ALA A 613 -20.92 12.92 -18.98
CA ALA A 613 -20.98 13.64 -20.24
C ALA A 613 -20.83 15.14 -20.01
N GLY A 614 -19.89 15.75 -20.74
CA GLY A 614 -19.53 17.15 -20.61
C GLY A 614 -18.03 17.35 -20.85
N ALA A 615 -17.60 18.62 -20.84
CA ALA A 615 -16.18 18.93 -20.91
C ALA A 615 -15.50 18.63 -19.57
N SER A 616 -14.49 17.78 -19.57
CA SER A 616 -13.48 17.70 -18.51
C SER A 616 -12.27 18.52 -18.98
N PRO A 617 -12.12 19.78 -18.54
CA PRO A 617 -11.02 20.62 -19.02
C PRO A 617 -9.68 20.06 -18.56
N ALA A 618 -8.68 20.15 -19.42
CA ALA A 618 -7.30 19.88 -19.03
C ALA A 618 -6.84 20.93 -18.00
N PRO A 619 -6.01 20.55 -17.00
CA PRO A 619 -5.49 21.53 -16.07
C PRO A 619 -4.57 22.54 -16.79
N ALA A 620 -4.56 23.78 -16.31
CA ALA A 620 -3.62 24.78 -16.81
C ALA A 620 -2.17 24.46 -16.36
N PRO A 621 -1.14 24.92 -17.09
CA PRO A 621 0.27 24.63 -16.77
C PRO A 621 0.67 25.04 -15.35
N VAL A 622 1.64 24.37 -14.75
CA VAL A 622 2.15 24.75 -13.42
C VAL A 622 2.80 26.15 -13.45
N ARG A 623 2.83 26.82 -12.30
CA ARG A 623 3.49 28.13 -12.12
C ARG A 623 4.75 27.99 -11.28
N GLY A 624 5.71 28.89 -11.46
CA GLY A 624 6.92 28.93 -10.66
C GLY A 624 7.75 27.65 -10.75
N LEU A 625 7.78 27.01 -11.93
CA LEU A 625 8.62 25.84 -12.15
C LEU A 625 10.09 26.25 -12.02
N ALA A 626 10.74 25.76 -10.97
CA ALA A 626 12.17 25.95 -10.73
C ALA A 626 12.88 24.60 -10.82
N VAL A 627 14.06 24.62 -11.42
CA VAL A 627 14.93 23.46 -11.62
C VAL A 627 16.29 23.83 -11.08
N ARG A 628 16.84 23.00 -10.17
CA ARG A 628 18.17 23.22 -9.60
C ARG A 628 18.94 21.92 -9.52
N THR A 629 20.25 22.02 -9.67
CA THR A 629 21.15 20.91 -9.36
C THR A 629 21.27 20.72 -7.85
N VAL A 630 21.37 19.47 -7.42
CA VAL A 630 21.58 19.07 -6.02
C VAL A 630 22.62 17.95 -5.98
N GLY A 631 22.99 17.49 -4.77
CA GLY A 631 23.94 16.36 -4.62
C GLY A 631 25.35 16.63 -5.15
N GLY A 632 25.78 17.89 -5.22
CA GLY A 632 27.08 18.24 -5.83
C GLY A 632 27.06 18.30 -7.36
N GLY A 633 25.88 18.36 -7.98
CA GLY A 633 25.73 18.51 -9.43
C GLY A 633 25.44 17.20 -10.18
N THR A 634 25.05 16.13 -9.47
CA THR A 634 24.73 14.82 -10.05
C THR A 634 23.23 14.56 -10.21
N ASP A 635 22.41 15.30 -9.46
CA ASP A 635 20.97 15.09 -9.39
C ASP A 635 20.20 16.41 -9.59
N VAL A 636 18.89 16.31 -9.83
CA VAL A 636 18.02 17.46 -10.03
C VAL A 636 16.84 17.47 -9.05
N GLU A 637 16.54 18.67 -8.56
CA GLU A 637 15.28 18.96 -7.90
C GLU A 637 14.44 19.91 -8.74
N LEU A 638 13.16 19.58 -8.88
CA LEU A 638 12.15 20.42 -9.49
C LEU A 638 11.10 20.80 -8.46
N THR A 639 10.67 22.06 -8.49
CA THR A 639 9.59 22.56 -7.63
C THR A 639 8.64 23.45 -8.42
N TRP A 640 7.36 23.46 -8.03
CA TRP A 640 6.33 24.29 -8.69
C TRP A 640 5.18 24.63 -7.76
N THR A 641 4.23 25.44 -8.22
CA THR A 641 2.96 25.67 -7.53
C THR A 641 1.88 24.73 -8.06
N LEU A 642 1.16 24.05 -7.16
CA LEU A 642 0.03 23.18 -7.50
C LEU A 642 -1.04 23.92 -8.30
N ARG A 643 -1.75 23.20 -9.15
CA ARG A 643 -2.84 23.72 -9.98
C ARG A 643 -4.18 23.16 -9.55
N SER A 644 -5.16 24.04 -9.39
CA SER A 644 -6.56 23.65 -9.23
C SER A 644 -6.99 22.74 -10.38
N GLY A 645 -7.57 21.59 -10.06
CA GLY A 645 -8.03 20.61 -11.04
C GLY A 645 -6.96 19.61 -11.52
N ALA A 646 -5.70 19.77 -11.11
CA ALA A 646 -4.67 18.74 -11.29
C ALA A 646 -4.63 17.82 -10.07
N THR A 647 -4.61 16.52 -10.30
CA THR A 647 -4.46 15.49 -9.27
C THR A 647 -3.09 14.84 -9.30
N ALA A 648 -2.33 14.94 -10.40
CA ALA A 648 -0.97 14.42 -10.53
C ALA A 648 -0.16 15.24 -11.55
N TYR A 649 1.15 15.01 -11.60
CA TYR A 649 2.08 15.70 -12.49
C TYR A 649 3.07 14.69 -13.10
N ASP A 650 3.16 14.63 -14.43
CA ASP A 650 4.25 13.95 -15.13
C ASP A 650 5.45 14.90 -15.24
N VAL A 651 6.65 14.41 -14.97
CA VAL A 651 7.90 15.17 -15.03
C VAL A 651 8.81 14.60 -16.12
N PHE A 652 9.38 15.47 -16.95
CA PHE A 652 10.22 15.07 -18.09
C PHE A 652 11.52 15.87 -18.17
N GLN A 653 12.53 15.25 -18.79
CA GLN A 653 13.68 15.92 -19.39
C GLN A 653 13.65 15.69 -20.91
N GLY A 654 13.40 16.75 -21.69
CA GLY A 654 13.04 16.58 -23.10
C GLY A 654 11.83 15.63 -23.25
N ASP A 655 12.01 14.52 -23.97
CA ASP A 655 10.99 13.47 -24.14
C ASP A 655 11.09 12.32 -23.12
N LEU A 656 12.14 12.30 -22.29
CA LEU A 656 12.37 11.26 -21.30
C LEU A 656 11.48 11.51 -20.08
N TRP A 657 10.61 10.56 -19.76
CA TRP A 657 9.84 10.59 -18.52
C TRP A 657 10.75 10.30 -17.32
N LEU A 658 10.74 11.20 -16.35
CA LEU A 658 11.49 11.07 -15.09
C LEU A 658 10.66 10.43 -14.00
N GLY A 659 9.37 10.70 -13.98
CA GLY A 659 8.45 10.14 -13.00
C GLY A 659 7.11 10.88 -12.97
N ARG A 660 6.23 10.41 -12.10
CA ARG A 660 4.96 11.05 -11.77
C ARG A 660 4.87 11.26 -10.26
N THR A 661 4.22 12.33 -9.85
CA THR A 661 3.97 12.64 -8.43
C THR A 661 2.65 13.36 -8.22
N HIS A 662 2.11 13.28 -7.01
CA HIS A 662 0.95 14.06 -6.54
C HIS A 662 1.36 15.40 -5.90
N ARG A 663 2.68 15.61 -5.75
CA ARG A 663 3.25 16.69 -4.95
C ARG A 663 3.65 17.86 -5.84
N ASP A 664 4.21 18.86 -5.18
CA ASP A 664 4.69 20.11 -5.76
C ASP A 664 6.22 20.19 -5.83
N ALA A 665 6.87 19.04 -5.65
CA ALA A 665 8.30 18.84 -5.80
C ALA A 665 8.60 17.44 -6.35
N PHE A 666 9.73 17.33 -7.04
CA PHE A 666 10.23 16.08 -7.62
C PHE A 666 11.75 16.03 -7.57
N PHE A 667 12.28 14.87 -7.19
CA PHE A 667 13.70 14.57 -7.22
C PHE A 667 13.96 13.49 -8.27
N SER A 668 14.98 13.68 -9.10
CA SER A 668 15.46 12.64 -10.02
C SER A 668 16.96 12.48 -9.87
N PRO A 669 17.45 11.25 -9.61
CA PRO A 669 18.86 10.95 -9.78
C PRO A 669 19.20 10.76 -11.26
N ALA A 670 20.49 10.87 -11.58
CA ALA A 670 21.10 10.38 -12.83
C ALA A 670 20.40 10.85 -14.13
N VAL A 671 20.32 12.17 -14.30
CA VAL A 671 19.84 12.81 -15.54
C VAL A 671 20.98 13.57 -16.23
N ASP A 672 20.80 13.94 -17.49
CA ASP A 672 21.78 14.77 -18.18
C ASP A 672 21.74 16.20 -17.65
N LEU A 673 22.77 16.63 -16.93
CA LEU A 673 22.80 17.94 -16.26
C LEU A 673 23.63 18.99 -17.03
N VAL A 674 23.84 18.79 -18.33
CA VAL A 674 24.47 19.82 -19.16
C VAL A 674 23.59 21.08 -19.17
N SER A 675 24.21 22.26 -19.01
CA SER A 675 23.50 23.54 -19.11
C SER A 675 22.76 23.64 -20.45
N GLY A 676 21.54 24.20 -20.43
CA GLY A 676 20.65 24.26 -21.59
C GLY A 676 19.68 23.08 -21.72
N ARG A 677 19.73 22.08 -20.82
CA ARG A 677 18.73 20.99 -20.78
C ARG A 677 17.38 21.50 -20.29
N THR A 678 16.32 21.18 -21.04
CA THR A 678 14.95 21.56 -20.70
C THR A 678 14.24 20.47 -19.93
N PHE A 679 13.63 20.87 -18.82
CA PHE A 679 12.74 20.06 -18.03
C PHE A 679 11.31 20.55 -18.19
N SER A 680 10.35 19.65 -18.08
CA SER A 680 8.94 20.02 -18.15
C SER A 680 8.08 19.28 -17.14
N VAL A 681 7.02 19.97 -16.70
CA VAL A 681 6.01 19.43 -15.79
C VAL A 681 4.65 19.55 -16.44
N VAL A 682 3.96 18.41 -16.55
CA VAL A 682 2.66 18.28 -17.20
C VAL A 682 1.61 17.93 -16.16
N PRO A 683 0.67 18.85 -15.84
CA PRO A 683 -0.39 18.56 -14.88
C PRO A 683 -1.45 17.62 -15.48
N ILE A 684 -2.03 16.77 -14.64
CA ILE A 684 -2.99 15.72 -15.03
C ILE A 684 -4.25 15.88 -14.18
N SER A 685 -5.43 15.91 -14.82
CA SER A 685 -6.71 15.97 -14.11
C SER A 685 -7.14 14.60 -13.56
N ALA A 686 -8.16 14.59 -12.69
CA ALA A 686 -8.82 13.37 -12.22
C ALA A 686 -9.36 12.48 -13.37
N ALA A 687 -9.69 13.08 -14.52
CA ALA A 687 -10.14 12.36 -15.72
C ALA A 687 -8.97 11.78 -16.55
N GLY A 688 -7.73 11.88 -16.07
CA GLY A 688 -6.52 11.44 -16.78
C GLY A 688 -6.18 12.31 -17.99
N ILE A 689 -6.71 13.53 -18.07
CA ILE A 689 -6.42 14.47 -19.17
C ILE A 689 -5.21 15.31 -18.79
N ARG A 690 -4.19 15.30 -19.65
CA ARG A 690 -2.95 16.07 -19.52
C ARG A 690 -3.14 17.51 -20.00
N GLY A 691 -2.67 18.46 -19.22
CA GLY A 691 -2.59 19.88 -19.54
C GLY A 691 -1.41 20.22 -20.43
N ALA A 692 -1.26 21.52 -20.72
CA ALA A 692 -0.05 22.02 -21.35
C ALA A 692 1.13 21.99 -20.36
N ALA A 693 2.32 21.68 -20.87
CA ALA A 693 3.54 21.62 -20.09
C ALA A 693 4.00 23.03 -19.66
N ALA A 694 4.51 23.15 -18.43
CA ALA A 694 5.42 24.25 -18.10
C ALA A 694 6.86 23.77 -18.32
N GLN A 695 7.74 24.65 -18.79
CA GLN A 695 9.13 24.31 -19.07
C GLN A 695 10.07 25.24 -18.30
N ALA A 696 11.21 24.69 -17.91
CA ALA A 696 12.33 25.42 -17.35
C ALA A 696 13.63 24.81 -17.87
N THR A 697 14.60 25.67 -18.14
CA THR A 697 15.92 25.24 -18.63
C THR A 697 16.90 25.29 -17.48
N LEU A 698 17.72 24.25 -17.35
CA LEU A 698 18.81 24.23 -16.40
C LEU A 698 19.84 25.30 -16.80
N ALA A 699 20.10 26.22 -15.88
CA ALA A 699 21.01 27.34 -16.07
C ALA A 699 22.44 26.86 -16.34
#